data_AF-A0A453DCM0-F1
#
_entry.id   AF-A0A453DCM0-F1
#
_cell.length_a   1.000
_cell.length_b   1.000
_cell.length_c   1.000
_cell.angle_alpha   90.00
_cell.angle_beta   90.00
_cell.angle_gamma   90.00
#
_symmetry.space_group_name_H-M   'P 1'
#
loop_
_entity.id
_entity.type
_entity.pdbx_description
1 polymer ?
#
loop_
_entity_poly.entity_id
_entity_poly.type
_entity_poly.pdbx_seq_one_letter_code
_entity_poly.pdbx_strand_id
1 'polypeptide(L)'
;HELLVTSGGDVRVTLYEQEESLGGHARMVAVDDGAGGCVKLDLGFMSFNQVTYSHMMEWLVGLGVEMERSDMSVSVSTQSDGGGAGCEWGNGNGISSLLAQKANILKISFWRMVRDIFKFKNDALTYLEHQEHNPDLDRTETLGQFIQSQGYSLLFQEAYLIPVCAGLWSSSSEGVLSLSAFFVLSFFRNHDLLQLFRYPQLPTVKARSHSFVDKVKGALESMGCRIKTSCRVKSVSSFGGAGYRVLKNDGSEETYDSVILGIHAPNALKVLGAEATHDELKILGACQYVQRDIYLHRDQNLMPRNSSAWSAWNFLGTTSRVFSVTYWLNHIQKIESVRPFLVTLNPPCVPDHVLRKWSTSLPVLSVAAAKAYLQLDQIQGKRGIWFCGAYQSHGFHEDGLKAGKAAAQGLLGNKCELLLNPKQMIPSWTEAGARLLVARFFNQYISIGNLIFVEEGGSVFSFGKACDKCSVKSVMRVHDPLFYWKVATEGNLGLAEAYINGCFSFLDKREGLLNLLLILIANRDERRNRRTTGKRGRWTPLHVIARLAHTKYFFGQASRKNTMTQSRRNISQHYDLSNEFFSLFMDRSMTYSCAIFKMENESLEAAQERKLSLLIKKAKVERGHHVLDIGFGWGSLAIQVVKQTGCKYTGVTLSEEQLKYAEGKAREAGLEDHITFLLCDYRKIPPCKYDAIISICMIEHVGHEYLGEFFACCESYLAEDGIMALQFISVPDERYEQYRRKPDFIKEYIFPGGCLPSLSRVMSAMTTSSRFSIEHVENIGPHYYTTLMCWMDNFTANRDKILALGFDEKFMRIWEYYLIFSAACMKARALGDYQVVFSRPGNRRLDQPLAKA
;
A
#
# COMPACT_ATOMS: atom_id res chain seq x y z
N HIS A 1 -6.99 -10.28 -19.33
CA HIS A 1 -6.27 -9.11 -18.81
C HIS A 1 -4.78 -9.42 -18.71
N GLU A 2 -4.34 -10.26 -17.76
CA GLU A 2 -2.91 -10.60 -17.56
C GLU A 2 -2.18 -10.95 -18.87
N LEU A 3 -2.72 -11.90 -19.66
CA LEU A 3 -2.18 -12.29 -20.96
C LEU A 3 -1.96 -11.10 -21.91
N LEU A 4 -2.92 -10.18 -21.97
CA LEU A 4 -2.90 -9.04 -22.90
C LEU A 4 -1.94 -7.93 -22.41
N VAL A 5 -1.81 -7.75 -21.09
CA VAL A 5 -0.87 -6.77 -20.52
C VAL A 5 0.58 -7.23 -20.70
N THR A 6 0.87 -8.48 -20.35
CA THR A 6 2.26 -8.97 -20.32
C THR A 6 2.82 -9.24 -21.71
N SER A 7 1.98 -9.61 -22.68
CA SER A 7 2.42 -9.91 -24.05
C SER A 7 2.56 -8.67 -24.96
N GLY A 8 2.23 -7.47 -24.49
CA GLY A 8 2.32 -6.25 -25.32
C GLY A 8 1.46 -6.27 -26.59
N GLY A 9 0.47 -7.18 -26.69
CA GLY A 9 -0.39 -7.34 -27.87
C GLY A 9 -0.05 -8.53 -28.78
N ASP A 10 1.00 -9.30 -28.48
CA ASP A 10 1.44 -10.44 -29.30
C ASP A 10 0.52 -11.68 -29.16
N VAL A 11 -0.37 -11.71 -28.16
CA VAL A 11 -1.32 -12.82 -27.93
C VAL A 11 -2.74 -12.41 -28.29
N ARG A 12 -3.41 -13.19 -29.14
CA ARG A 12 -4.84 -13.02 -29.46
C ARG A 12 -5.69 -13.84 -28.50
N VAL A 13 -6.54 -13.18 -27.73
CA VAL A 13 -7.42 -13.83 -26.75
C VAL A 13 -8.87 -13.81 -27.24
N THR A 14 -9.52 -14.99 -27.24
CA THR A 14 -10.97 -15.12 -27.43
C THR A 14 -11.60 -15.68 -26.17
N LEU A 15 -12.60 -14.99 -25.62
CA LEU A 15 -13.38 -15.43 -24.46
C LEU A 15 -14.74 -15.95 -24.93
N TYR A 16 -15.04 -17.21 -24.58
CA TYR A 16 -16.33 -17.84 -24.82
C TYR A 16 -17.17 -17.86 -23.54
N GLU A 17 -18.37 -17.29 -23.60
CA GLU A 17 -19.36 -17.31 -22.52
C GLU A 17 -20.66 -17.94 -23.02
N GLN A 18 -21.18 -18.89 -22.25
CA GLN A 18 -22.41 -19.60 -22.59
C GLN A 18 -23.64 -18.69 -22.41
N GLU A 19 -23.64 -17.84 -21.39
CA GLU A 19 -24.74 -16.93 -21.08
C GLU A 19 -24.70 -15.66 -21.94
N GLU A 20 -25.79 -14.89 -21.96
CA GLU A 20 -25.87 -13.62 -22.70
C GLU A 20 -24.93 -12.54 -22.13
N SER A 21 -24.55 -12.67 -20.85
CA SER A 21 -23.74 -11.71 -20.11
C SER A 21 -22.58 -12.40 -19.40
N LEU A 22 -21.45 -11.69 -19.26
CA LEU A 22 -20.32 -12.13 -18.45
C LEU A 22 -20.67 -12.11 -16.94
N GLY A 23 -19.86 -12.81 -16.14
CA GLY A 23 -19.87 -12.70 -14.67
C GLY A 23 -20.44 -13.90 -13.93
N GLY A 24 -21.22 -14.77 -14.58
CA GLY A 24 -21.73 -16.01 -14.00
C GLY A 24 -22.52 -15.80 -12.69
N HIS A 25 -21.88 -16.06 -11.54
CA HIS A 25 -22.50 -15.87 -10.21
C HIS A 25 -22.64 -14.40 -9.80
N ALA A 26 -21.89 -13.47 -10.41
CA ALA A 26 -22.07 -12.03 -10.23
C ALA A 26 -23.30 -11.56 -11.03
N ARG A 27 -24.50 -11.76 -10.45
CA ARG A 27 -25.79 -11.57 -11.14
C ARG A 27 -26.62 -10.46 -10.51
N MET A 28 -27.13 -9.56 -11.34
CA MET A 28 -28.06 -8.50 -10.95
C MET A 28 -29.44 -8.73 -11.58
N VAL A 29 -30.51 -8.37 -10.86
CA VAL A 29 -31.88 -8.35 -11.38
C VAL A 29 -32.57 -7.04 -11.04
N ALA A 30 -33.45 -6.60 -11.94
CA ALA A 30 -34.33 -5.46 -11.73
C ALA A 30 -35.71 -5.97 -11.29
N VAL A 31 -36.24 -5.42 -10.18
CA VAL A 31 -37.58 -5.78 -9.65
C VAL A 31 -38.36 -4.53 -9.25
N ASP A 32 -39.69 -4.65 -9.25
CA ASP A 32 -40.60 -3.60 -8.80
C ASP A 32 -40.51 -3.43 -7.26
N ASP A 33 -40.35 -2.20 -6.79
CA ASP A 33 -40.31 -1.86 -5.37
C ASP A 33 -41.67 -1.89 -4.66
N GLY A 34 -42.76 -2.02 -5.42
CA GLY A 34 -44.13 -2.00 -4.92
C GLY A 34 -44.68 -0.59 -4.70
N ALA A 35 -43.93 0.45 -5.06
CA ALA A 35 -44.32 1.86 -5.08
C ALA A 35 -44.29 2.46 -6.50
N GLY A 36 -44.15 1.62 -7.54
CA GLY A 36 -44.09 2.03 -8.95
C GLY A 36 -42.68 2.35 -9.45
N GLY A 37 -41.64 2.11 -8.63
CA GLY A 37 -40.23 2.25 -8.99
C GLY A 37 -39.55 0.90 -9.25
N CYS A 38 -38.33 0.96 -9.79
CA CYS A 38 -37.53 -0.22 -10.10
C CYS A 38 -36.24 -0.24 -9.29
N VAL A 39 -35.99 -1.34 -8.57
CA VAL A 39 -34.80 -1.54 -7.74
C VAL A 39 -33.92 -2.62 -8.36
N LYS A 40 -32.62 -2.34 -8.44
CA LYS A 40 -31.58 -3.29 -8.88
C LYS A 40 -31.00 -4.04 -7.68
N LEU A 41 -31.08 -5.36 -7.73
CA LEU A 41 -30.67 -6.28 -6.67
C LEU A 41 -29.56 -7.19 -7.17
N ASP A 42 -28.43 -7.24 -6.46
CA ASP A 42 -27.45 -8.31 -6.64
C ASP A 42 -27.98 -9.60 -5.99
N LEU A 43 -27.94 -10.70 -6.73
CA LEU A 43 -28.34 -12.04 -6.26
C LEU A 43 -27.13 -12.94 -5.99
N GLY A 44 -25.93 -12.47 -6.35
CA GLY A 44 -24.65 -13.12 -6.08
C GLY A 44 -23.54 -12.08 -6.13
N PHE A 45 -22.36 -12.42 -5.59
CA PHE A 45 -21.28 -11.46 -5.35
C PHE A 45 -21.73 -10.21 -4.56
N MET A 46 -22.54 -10.44 -3.51
CA MET A 46 -23.18 -9.35 -2.75
C MET A 46 -22.24 -8.64 -1.76
N SER A 47 -21.16 -9.31 -1.34
CA SER A 47 -20.17 -8.79 -0.42
C SER A 47 -18.87 -9.58 -0.59
N PHE A 48 -17.73 -8.94 -0.36
CA PHE A 48 -16.44 -9.62 -0.38
C PHE A 48 -15.55 -9.09 0.74
N ASN A 49 -14.67 -9.94 1.25
CA ASN A 49 -13.81 -9.57 2.36
C ASN A 49 -12.52 -8.93 1.85
N GLN A 50 -12.27 -7.65 2.17
CA GLN A 50 -11.07 -6.91 1.75
C GLN A 50 -9.76 -7.62 2.11
N VAL A 51 -9.82 -8.41 3.18
CA VAL A 51 -8.75 -9.24 3.72
C VAL A 51 -8.37 -10.37 2.79
N THR A 52 -9.35 -11.16 2.43
CA THR A 52 -9.14 -12.44 1.76
C THR A 52 -9.33 -12.31 0.26
N TYR A 53 -9.77 -11.15 -0.22
CA TYR A 53 -9.98 -10.80 -1.63
C TYR A 53 -8.98 -9.72 -2.08
N SER A 54 -7.70 -9.87 -1.73
CA SER A 54 -6.69 -8.82 -1.92
C SER A 54 -6.42 -8.51 -3.39
N HIS A 55 -6.35 -9.52 -4.26
CA HIS A 55 -6.18 -9.32 -5.70
C HIS A 55 -7.44 -8.74 -6.34
N MET A 56 -8.61 -9.17 -5.90
CA MET A 56 -9.86 -8.61 -6.39
C MET A 56 -10.00 -7.14 -5.98
N MET A 57 -9.60 -6.79 -4.75
CA MET A 57 -9.57 -5.39 -4.29
C MET A 57 -8.63 -4.53 -5.14
N GLU A 58 -7.41 -5.01 -5.39
CA GLU A 58 -6.45 -4.33 -6.26
C GLU A 58 -7.03 -4.12 -7.67
N TRP A 59 -7.68 -5.15 -8.22
CA TRP A 59 -8.27 -5.08 -9.55
C TRP A 59 -9.46 -4.12 -9.60
N LEU A 60 -10.37 -4.16 -8.61
CA LEU A 60 -11.52 -3.26 -8.50
C LEU A 60 -11.08 -1.80 -8.38
N VAL A 61 -10.04 -1.52 -7.57
CA VAL A 61 -9.48 -0.17 -7.41
C VAL A 61 -8.82 0.29 -8.71
N GLY A 62 -8.06 -0.57 -9.38
CA GLY A 62 -7.43 -0.25 -10.67
C GLY A 62 -8.44 0.07 -11.77
N LEU A 63 -9.62 -0.58 -11.75
CA LEU A 63 -10.74 -0.29 -12.65
C LEU A 63 -11.61 0.91 -12.22
N GLY A 64 -11.26 1.56 -11.10
CA GLY A 64 -12.03 2.66 -10.54
C GLY A 64 -13.45 2.27 -10.11
N VAL A 65 -13.68 1.03 -9.67
CA VAL A 65 -14.98 0.58 -9.17
C VAL A 65 -15.24 1.20 -7.80
N GLU A 66 -16.37 1.90 -7.67
CA GLU A 66 -16.80 2.43 -6.37
C GLU A 66 -17.37 1.32 -5.49
N MET A 67 -16.94 1.30 -4.23
CA MET A 67 -17.37 0.34 -3.22
C MET A 67 -18.08 1.05 -2.08
N GLU A 68 -19.07 0.39 -1.50
CA GLU A 68 -19.76 0.83 -0.29
C GLU A 68 -19.76 -0.26 0.77
N ARG A 69 -20.03 0.11 2.01
CA ARG A 69 -20.04 -0.80 3.16
C ARG A 69 -21.38 -1.55 3.26
N SER A 70 -21.34 -2.87 3.28
CA SER A 70 -22.44 -3.81 3.50
C SER A 70 -22.45 -4.33 4.93
N ASP A 71 -23.63 -4.66 5.45
CA ASP A 71 -23.79 -5.40 6.71
C ASP A 71 -23.67 -6.91 6.47
N MET A 72 -23.02 -7.62 7.39
CA MET A 72 -22.78 -9.08 7.33
C MET A 72 -23.12 -9.76 8.66
N SER A 73 -24.09 -9.20 9.39
CA SER A 73 -24.62 -9.80 10.60
C SER A 73 -25.29 -11.14 10.31
N VAL A 74 -25.26 -12.00 11.32
CA VAL A 74 -25.80 -13.36 11.27
C VAL A 74 -26.77 -13.57 12.42
N SER A 75 -27.82 -14.33 12.14
CA SER A 75 -28.72 -14.88 13.14
C SER A 75 -28.97 -16.36 12.92
N VAL A 76 -29.27 -17.06 14.01
CA VAL A 76 -29.71 -18.46 13.98
C VAL A 76 -31.05 -18.54 14.71
N SER A 77 -32.02 -19.20 14.08
CA SER A 77 -33.32 -19.53 14.67
C SER A 77 -33.63 -21.00 14.44
N THR A 78 -33.59 -21.81 15.50
CA THR A 78 -33.89 -23.24 15.45
C THR A 78 -35.13 -23.57 16.28
N GLN A 79 -35.96 -24.46 15.73
CA GLN A 79 -37.14 -25.00 16.41
C GLN A 79 -36.81 -26.38 17.00
N SER A 80 -37.32 -26.68 18.20
CA SER A 80 -37.14 -27.98 18.84
C SER A 80 -38.39 -28.84 18.66
N ASP A 81 -38.20 -30.14 18.41
CA ASP A 81 -39.27 -31.13 18.57
C ASP A 81 -39.67 -31.23 20.04
N GLY A 82 -40.97 -31.36 20.30
CA GLY A 82 -41.50 -31.69 21.65
C GLY A 82 -41.88 -30.51 22.56
N GLY A 83 -42.09 -29.30 22.05
CA GLY A 83 -42.59 -28.18 22.86
C GLY A 83 -41.55 -27.51 23.77
N GLY A 84 -40.27 -27.88 23.67
CA GLY A 84 -39.16 -27.15 24.26
C GLY A 84 -38.93 -25.79 23.57
N ALA A 85 -38.47 -24.79 24.31
CA ALA A 85 -38.13 -23.48 23.76
C ALA A 85 -36.90 -23.59 22.84
N GLY A 86 -37.11 -23.50 21.51
CA GLY A 86 -36.05 -23.41 20.50
C GLY A 86 -35.07 -22.26 20.74
N CYS A 87 -33.96 -22.22 19.99
CA CYS A 87 -32.89 -21.23 20.20
C CYS A 87 -32.92 -20.16 19.11
N GLU A 88 -33.03 -18.89 19.51
CA GLU A 88 -32.99 -17.76 18.58
C GLU A 88 -32.11 -16.64 19.13
N TRP A 89 -31.14 -16.22 18.31
CA TRP A 89 -30.17 -15.17 18.61
C TRP A 89 -29.57 -14.61 17.32
N GLY A 90 -29.01 -13.40 17.38
CA GLY A 90 -28.25 -12.81 16.28
C GLY A 90 -27.21 -11.82 16.76
N ASN A 91 -26.44 -11.23 15.84
CA ASN A 91 -25.41 -10.26 16.18
C ASN A 91 -25.60 -8.87 15.52
N GLY A 92 -26.69 -8.65 14.77
CA GLY A 92 -26.95 -7.39 14.04
C GLY A 92 -27.02 -6.13 14.91
N ASN A 93 -27.71 -6.18 16.05
CA ASN A 93 -27.90 -5.03 16.96
C ASN A 93 -27.22 -5.22 18.32
N GLY A 94 -26.06 -5.88 18.33
CA GLY A 94 -25.27 -6.11 19.55
C GLY A 94 -26.01 -6.99 20.57
N ILE A 95 -26.00 -6.57 21.85
CA ILE A 95 -26.59 -7.35 22.96
C ILE A 95 -28.09 -7.60 22.75
N SER A 96 -28.80 -6.66 22.11
CA SER A 96 -30.25 -6.78 21.88
C SER A 96 -30.59 -7.93 20.93
N SER A 97 -29.78 -8.16 19.90
CA SER A 97 -29.92 -9.32 19.00
C SER A 97 -29.40 -10.61 19.63
N LEU A 98 -28.32 -10.55 20.41
CA LEU A 98 -27.77 -11.75 21.06
C LEU A 98 -28.76 -12.33 22.07
N LEU A 99 -29.48 -11.45 22.77
CA LEU A 99 -30.50 -11.80 23.75
C LEU A 99 -31.92 -11.55 23.21
N ALA A 100 -32.12 -11.73 21.90
CA ALA A 100 -33.44 -11.60 21.27
C ALA A 100 -34.47 -12.46 22.02
N GLN A 101 -34.10 -13.67 22.42
CA GLN A 101 -34.82 -14.44 23.43
C GLN A 101 -34.33 -14.08 24.84
N LYS A 102 -35.08 -13.22 25.55
CA LYS A 102 -34.72 -12.76 26.92
C LYS A 102 -34.50 -13.92 27.92
N ALA A 103 -35.20 -15.04 27.73
CA ALA A 103 -35.03 -16.24 28.56
C ALA A 103 -33.60 -16.82 28.51
N ASN A 104 -32.82 -16.54 27.46
CA ASN A 104 -31.45 -17.03 27.31
C ASN A 104 -30.48 -16.41 28.33
N ILE A 105 -30.83 -15.27 28.94
CA ILE A 105 -30.04 -14.64 30.02
C ILE A 105 -29.83 -15.60 31.20
N LEU A 106 -30.86 -16.39 31.53
CA LEU A 106 -30.86 -17.29 32.68
C LEU A 106 -30.40 -18.72 32.31
N LYS A 107 -30.16 -19.01 31.03
CA LYS A 107 -29.77 -20.36 30.57
C LYS A 107 -28.25 -20.51 30.63
N ILE A 108 -27.76 -21.33 31.55
CA ILE A 108 -26.34 -21.69 31.65
C ILE A 108 -25.83 -22.32 30.35
N SER A 109 -26.65 -23.13 29.68
CA SER A 109 -26.31 -23.75 28.39
C SER A 109 -26.05 -22.71 27.29
N PHE A 110 -26.79 -21.59 27.27
CA PHE A 110 -26.61 -20.51 26.30
C PHE A 110 -25.27 -19.79 26.50
N TRP A 111 -24.92 -19.44 27.73
CA TRP A 111 -23.61 -18.83 28.02
C TRP A 111 -22.44 -19.78 27.77
N ARG A 112 -22.65 -21.10 27.95
CA ARG A 112 -21.67 -22.12 27.55
C ARG A 112 -21.46 -22.14 26.03
N MET A 113 -22.53 -22.05 25.24
CA MET A 113 -22.45 -21.90 23.79
C MET A 113 -21.68 -20.63 23.40
N VAL A 114 -22.00 -19.48 24.00
CA VAL A 114 -21.29 -18.20 23.74
C VAL A 114 -19.79 -18.34 24.01
N ARG A 115 -19.41 -18.96 25.13
CA ARG A 115 -18.00 -19.26 25.45
C ARG A 115 -17.37 -20.19 24.41
N ASP A 116 -18.11 -21.21 23.98
CA ASP A 116 -17.63 -22.17 22.99
C ASP A 116 -17.45 -21.52 21.60
N ILE A 117 -18.23 -20.48 21.23
CA ILE A 117 -17.99 -19.68 20.01
C ILE A 117 -16.62 -18.97 20.08
N PHE A 118 -16.28 -18.36 21.23
CA PHE A 118 -14.95 -17.74 21.41
C PHE A 118 -13.82 -18.76 21.41
N LYS A 119 -14.05 -19.93 22.01
CA LYS A 119 -13.11 -21.05 21.98
C LYS A 119 -12.89 -21.51 20.54
N PHE A 120 -13.96 -21.76 19.81
CA PHE A 120 -13.94 -22.18 18.40
C PHE A 120 -13.17 -21.22 17.51
N LYS A 121 -13.28 -19.91 17.72
CA LYS A 121 -12.44 -18.93 17.02
C LYS A 121 -10.96 -19.19 17.20
N ASN A 122 -10.49 -19.36 18.44
CA ASN A 122 -9.06 -19.53 18.71
C ASN A 122 -8.56 -20.88 18.19
N ASP A 123 -9.34 -21.94 18.40
CA ASP A 123 -9.00 -23.29 17.93
C ASP A 123 -8.95 -23.32 16.40
N ALA A 124 -9.91 -22.68 15.71
CA ALA A 124 -9.95 -22.59 14.26
C ALA A 124 -8.72 -21.87 13.69
N LEU A 125 -8.33 -20.73 14.28
CA LEU A 125 -7.16 -19.98 13.83
C LEU A 125 -5.87 -20.77 14.04
N THR A 126 -5.73 -21.42 15.21
CA THR A 126 -4.57 -22.27 15.52
C THR A 126 -4.48 -23.46 14.57
N TYR A 127 -5.61 -24.08 14.26
CA TYR A 127 -5.70 -25.18 13.30
C TYR A 127 -5.26 -24.77 11.91
N LEU A 128 -5.79 -23.65 11.39
CA LEU A 128 -5.44 -23.14 10.08
C LEU A 128 -3.97 -22.74 10.00
N GLU A 129 -3.43 -22.10 11.04
CA GLU A 129 -2.03 -21.74 11.12
C GLU A 129 -1.12 -22.98 11.06
N HIS A 130 -1.46 -24.05 11.78
CA HIS A 130 -0.71 -25.31 11.74
C HIS A 130 -0.76 -25.97 10.35
N GLN A 131 -1.92 -25.99 9.70
CA GLN A 131 -2.10 -26.55 8.36
C GLN A 131 -1.39 -25.71 7.27
N GLU A 132 -1.30 -24.40 7.45
CA GLU A 132 -0.63 -23.49 6.52
C GLU A 132 0.91 -23.55 6.65
N HIS A 133 1.44 -23.81 7.86
CA HIS A 133 2.89 -23.95 8.09
C HIS A 133 3.44 -25.35 7.74
N ASN A 134 2.57 -26.36 7.59
CA ASN A 134 2.96 -27.74 7.28
C ASN A 134 2.24 -28.21 6.01
N PRO A 135 2.70 -27.78 4.81
CA PRO A 135 2.01 -28.06 3.55
C PRO A 135 1.97 -29.55 3.17
N ASP A 136 2.82 -30.38 3.78
CA ASP A 136 2.86 -31.83 3.57
C ASP A 136 1.73 -32.60 4.30
N LEU A 137 0.90 -31.91 5.09
CA LEU A 137 -0.25 -32.53 5.75
C LEU A 137 -1.36 -32.82 4.74
N ASP A 138 -1.85 -34.07 4.72
CA ASP A 138 -2.87 -34.57 3.80
C ASP A 138 -4.30 -33.97 3.99
N ARG A 139 -4.47 -32.98 4.90
CA ARG A 139 -5.73 -32.26 5.20
C ARG A 139 -6.97 -33.18 5.31
N THR A 140 -6.80 -34.35 5.93
CA THR A 140 -7.83 -35.42 5.95
C THR A 140 -8.91 -35.27 6.99
N GLU A 141 -8.73 -34.36 7.94
CA GLU A 141 -9.63 -34.24 9.08
C GLU A 141 -10.99 -33.69 8.66
N THR A 142 -12.04 -34.38 9.10
CA THR A 142 -13.41 -33.91 8.91
C THR A 142 -13.82 -32.94 10.01
N LEU A 143 -14.82 -32.10 9.74
CA LEU A 143 -15.35 -31.17 10.71
C LEU A 143 -15.84 -31.89 11.98
N GLY A 144 -16.43 -33.09 11.83
CA GLY A 144 -16.85 -33.91 12.97
C GLY A 144 -15.69 -34.33 13.87
N GLN A 145 -14.56 -34.75 13.28
CA GLN A 145 -13.35 -35.11 14.03
C GLN A 145 -12.78 -33.90 14.79
N PHE A 146 -12.73 -32.73 14.13
CA PHE A 146 -12.28 -31.48 14.74
C PHE A 146 -13.17 -31.06 15.93
N ILE A 147 -14.50 -31.16 15.79
CA ILE A 147 -15.44 -30.84 16.87
C ILE A 147 -15.25 -31.79 18.06
N GLN A 148 -15.09 -33.08 17.79
CA GLN A 148 -14.95 -34.11 18.81
C GLN A 148 -13.64 -33.96 19.60
N SER A 149 -12.53 -33.64 18.91
CA SER A 149 -11.22 -33.45 19.56
C SER A 149 -11.19 -32.23 20.48
N GLN A 150 -11.94 -31.19 20.15
CA GLN A 150 -12.02 -29.96 20.95
C GLN A 150 -13.13 -29.97 22.01
N GLY A 151 -14.06 -30.93 21.99
CA GLY A 151 -15.06 -31.11 23.04
C GLY A 151 -16.08 -29.95 23.17
N TYR A 152 -16.61 -29.44 22.05
CA TYR A 152 -17.64 -28.39 22.07
C TYR A 152 -19.01 -28.88 22.56
N SER A 153 -19.78 -28.01 23.22
CA SER A 153 -21.12 -28.35 23.71
C SER A 153 -22.14 -28.65 22.60
N LEU A 154 -23.13 -29.49 22.90
CA LEU A 154 -24.20 -29.85 21.95
C LEU A 154 -24.97 -28.63 21.46
N LEU A 155 -25.26 -27.66 22.35
CA LEU A 155 -25.97 -26.44 21.96
C LEU A 155 -25.18 -25.58 20.97
N PHE A 156 -23.85 -25.52 21.09
CA PHE A 156 -23.00 -24.87 20.08
C PHE A 156 -23.08 -25.55 18.71
N GLN A 157 -23.11 -26.88 18.70
CA GLN A 157 -23.24 -27.63 17.45
C GLN A 157 -24.61 -27.40 16.82
N GLU A 158 -25.70 -27.57 17.58
CA GLU A 158 -27.07 -27.54 17.07
C GLU A 158 -27.67 -26.13 16.88
N ALA A 159 -27.18 -25.11 17.60
CA ALA A 159 -27.71 -23.74 17.55
C ALA A 159 -26.72 -22.70 16.98
N TYR A 160 -25.61 -23.16 16.39
CA TYR A 160 -24.69 -22.30 15.64
C TYR A 160 -24.01 -23.03 14.48
N LEU A 161 -23.16 -24.02 14.77
CA LEU A 161 -22.26 -24.58 13.73
C LEU A 161 -23.01 -25.35 12.65
N ILE A 162 -23.87 -26.32 13.02
CA ILE A 162 -24.63 -27.14 12.07
C ILE A 162 -25.62 -26.28 11.26
N PRO A 163 -26.46 -25.41 11.86
CA PRO A 163 -27.37 -24.57 11.09
C PRO A 163 -26.67 -23.68 10.06
N VAL A 164 -25.54 -23.07 10.45
CA VAL A 164 -24.75 -22.22 9.55
C VAL A 164 -24.17 -23.05 8.40
N CYS A 165 -23.55 -24.19 8.70
CA CYS A 165 -22.93 -25.04 7.67
C CYS A 165 -23.99 -25.66 6.73
N ALA A 166 -25.06 -26.22 7.29
CA ALA A 166 -26.13 -26.85 6.53
C ALA A 166 -26.84 -25.84 5.61
N GLY A 167 -27.12 -24.63 6.11
CA GLY A 167 -27.73 -23.57 5.31
C GLY A 167 -26.84 -23.08 4.16
N LEU A 168 -25.53 -22.94 4.38
CA LEU A 168 -24.59 -22.47 3.34
C LEU A 168 -24.29 -23.52 2.27
N TRP A 169 -24.05 -24.77 2.69
CA TRP A 169 -23.62 -25.84 1.79
C TRP A 169 -24.74 -26.77 1.36
N SER A 170 -25.98 -26.50 1.79
CA SER A 170 -27.16 -27.31 1.46
C SER A 170 -26.97 -28.78 1.81
N SER A 171 -26.26 -29.04 2.91
CA SER A 171 -25.94 -30.37 3.42
C SER A 171 -26.95 -30.79 4.50
N SER A 172 -27.18 -32.09 4.65
CA SER A 172 -27.88 -32.62 5.83
C SER A 172 -27.04 -32.38 7.10
N SER A 173 -27.68 -32.45 8.27
CA SER A 173 -26.98 -32.31 9.56
C SER A 173 -25.83 -33.32 9.72
N GLU A 174 -26.02 -34.56 9.25
CA GLU A 174 -24.98 -35.59 9.25
C GLU A 174 -23.91 -35.32 8.20
N GLY A 175 -24.31 -34.82 7.02
CA GLY A 175 -23.40 -34.44 5.95
C GLY A 175 -22.43 -33.33 6.35
N VAL A 176 -22.85 -32.37 7.19
CA VAL A 176 -21.98 -31.30 7.71
C VAL A 176 -20.74 -31.86 8.43
N LEU A 177 -20.89 -32.95 9.18
CA LEU A 177 -19.79 -33.55 9.95
C LEU A 177 -18.75 -34.23 9.05
N SER A 178 -19.13 -34.57 7.80
CA SER A 178 -18.25 -35.16 6.79
C SER A 178 -17.47 -34.13 5.96
N LEU A 179 -17.81 -32.83 6.08
CA LEU A 179 -17.10 -31.76 5.38
C LEU A 179 -15.64 -31.67 5.86
N SER A 180 -14.75 -31.18 5.00
CA SER A 180 -13.37 -30.91 5.39
C SER A 180 -13.29 -29.82 6.46
N ALA A 181 -12.64 -30.11 7.59
CA ALA A 181 -12.41 -29.11 8.64
C ALA A 181 -11.67 -27.89 8.08
N PHE A 182 -10.63 -28.12 7.27
CA PHE A 182 -9.85 -27.06 6.65
C PHE A 182 -10.71 -26.07 5.83
N PHE A 183 -11.61 -26.56 4.97
CA PHE A 183 -12.46 -25.69 4.17
C PHE A 183 -13.47 -24.93 5.00
N VAL A 184 -14.14 -25.60 5.95
CA VAL A 184 -15.15 -24.96 6.80
C VAL A 184 -14.51 -23.88 7.67
N LEU A 185 -13.40 -24.19 8.34
CA LEU A 185 -12.71 -23.23 9.20
C LEU A 185 -12.15 -22.04 8.40
N SER A 186 -11.61 -22.30 7.21
CA SER A 186 -11.17 -21.24 6.29
C SER A 186 -12.33 -20.35 5.85
N PHE A 187 -13.50 -20.93 5.55
CA PHE A 187 -14.70 -20.16 5.22
C PHE A 187 -15.11 -19.24 6.36
N PHE A 188 -15.13 -19.76 7.60
CA PHE A 188 -15.50 -19.00 8.79
C PHE A 188 -14.52 -17.86 9.07
N ARG A 189 -13.21 -18.09 8.92
CA ARG A 189 -12.18 -17.03 8.98
C ARG A 189 -12.44 -15.96 7.91
N ASN A 190 -12.67 -16.37 6.68
CA ASN A 190 -12.73 -15.46 5.53
C ASN A 190 -14.04 -14.65 5.45
N HIS A 191 -15.11 -15.08 6.12
CA HIS A 191 -16.40 -14.37 6.21
C HIS A 191 -16.63 -13.73 7.59
N ASP A 192 -15.60 -13.72 8.44
CA ASP A 192 -15.67 -13.20 9.82
C ASP A 192 -16.79 -13.81 10.68
N LEU A 193 -17.21 -15.04 10.34
CA LEU A 193 -18.22 -15.77 11.09
C LEU A 193 -17.74 -16.15 12.49
N LEU A 194 -16.44 -16.13 12.75
CA LEU A 194 -15.83 -16.39 14.06
C LEU A 194 -16.08 -15.29 15.11
N GLN A 195 -16.70 -14.16 14.75
CA GLN A 195 -16.88 -13.01 15.65
C GLN A 195 -18.33 -12.84 16.14
N LEU A 196 -18.51 -12.59 17.45
CA LEU A 196 -19.83 -12.43 18.07
C LEU A 196 -20.26 -10.97 18.29
N PHE A 197 -19.35 -10.09 18.73
CA PHE A 197 -19.69 -8.70 19.12
C PHE A 197 -19.21 -7.62 18.15
N ARG A 198 -18.48 -8.01 17.10
CA ARG A 198 -18.04 -7.12 16.02
C ARG A 198 -18.22 -7.86 14.71
N TYR A 199 -19.23 -7.50 13.93
CA TYR A 199 -19.32 -7.92 12.54
C TYR A 199 -18.68 -6.83 11.66
N PRO A 200 -17.83 -7.20 10.69
CA PRO A 200 -17.20 -6.23 9.81
C PRO A 200 -18.23 -5.68 8.81
N GLN A 201 -18.08 -4.39 8.48
CA GLN A 201 -18.78 -3.86 7.30
C GLN A 201 -17.96 -4.18 6.05
N LEU A 202 -18.25 -5.33 5.44
CA LEU A 202 -17.57 -5.77 4.22
C LEU A 202 -17.94 -4.87 3.05
N PRO A 203 -17.03 -4.55 2.11
CA PRO A 203 -17.39 -3.84 0.91
C PRO A 203 -18.33 -4.66 0.03
N THR A 204 -19.16 -3.92 -0.70
CA THR A 204 -19.92 -4.36 -1.85
C THR A 204 -19.77 -3.33 -2.98
N VAL A 205 -20.10 -3.70 -4.21
CA VAL A 205 -20.03 -2.80 -5.36
C VAL A 205 -21.21 -1.82 -5.28
N LYS A 206 -20.93 -0.52 -5.15
CA LYS A 206 -21.96 0.51 -4.94
C LYS A 206 -22.95 0.58 -6.10
N ALA A 207 -22.47 0.44 -7.33
CA ALA A 207 -23.28 0.40 -8.55
C ALA A 207 -23.73 -1.02 -8.95
N ARG A 208 -23.74 -1.95 -7.99
CA ARG A 208 -24.03 -3.39 -8.15
C ARG A 208 -23.01 -4.14 -9.01
N SER A 209 -23.02 -5.46 -8.89
CA SER A 209 -22.02 -6.35 -9.50
C SER A 209 -21.87 -6.16 -11.03
N HIS A 210 -22.94 -5.84 -11.74
CA HIS A 210 -22.91 -5.63 -13.20
C HIS A 210 -21.95 -4.49 -13.62
N SER A 211 -21.85 -3.41 -12.82
CA SER A 211 -21.02 -2.25 -13.16
C SER A 211 -19.54 -2.62 -13.19
N PHE A 212 -19.11 -3.52 -12.30
CA PHE A 212 -17.77 -4.09 -12.32
C PHE A 212 -17.56 -4.97 -13.57
N VAL A 213 -18.51 -5.86 -13.88
CA VAL A 213 -18.43 -6.75 -15.05
C VAL A 213 -18.33 -5.95 -16.35
N ASP A 214 -19.11 -4.89 -16.49
CA ASP A 214 -19.09 -4.01 -17.68
C ASP A 214 -17.76 -3.27 -17.82
N LYS A 215 -17.17 -2.81 -16.72
CA LYS A 215 -15.83 -2.20 -16.73
C LYS A 215 -14.76 -3.20 -17.15
N VAL A 216 -14.84 -4.44 -16.66
CA VAL A 216 -13.93 -5.52 -17.09
C VAL A 216 -14.09 -5.79 -18.57
N LYS A 217 -15.34 -5.91 -19.05
CA LYS A 217 -15.64 -6.11 -20.47
C LYS A 217 -15.02 -5.01 -21.33
N GLY A 218 -15.29 -3.74 -21.00
CA GLY A 218 -14.75 -2.61 -21.75
C GLY A 218 -13.22 -2.55 -21.74
N ALA A 219 -12.59 -2.89 -20.61
CA ALA A 219 -11.13 -2.97 -20.53
C ALA A 219 -10.55 -4.11 -21.37
N LEU A 220 -11.23 -5.27 -21.45
CA LEU A 220 -10.77 -6.38 -22.29
C LEU A 220 -10.94 -6.06 -23.78
N GLU A 221 -12.07 -5.46 -24.16
CA GLU A 221 -12.34 -5.06 -25.56
C GLU A 221 -11.36 -3.98 -26.04
N SER A 222 -11.04 -2.99 -25.20
CA SER A 222 -10.05 -1.95 -25.55
C SER A 222 -8.63 -2.51 -25.74
N MET A 223 -8.33 -3.65 -25.12
CA MET A 223 -7.08 -4.41 -25.29
C MET A 223 -7.12 -5.39 -26.47
N GLY A 224 -8.20 -5.42 -27.27
CA GLY A 224 -8.33 -6.30 -28.43
C GLY A 224 -8.81 -7.73 -28.12
N CYS A 225 -9.35 -7.99 -26.94
CA CYS A 225 -9.96 -9.29 -26.61
C CYS A 225 -11.26 -9.49 -27.40
N ARG A 226 -11.42 -10.65 -28.05
CA ARG A 226 -12.68 -11.01 -28.72
C ARG A 226 -13.61 -11.75 -27.75
N ILE A 227 -14.71 -11.11 -27.36
CA ILE A 227 -15.68 -11.70 -26.43
C ILE A 227 -16.89 -12.23 -27.21
N LYS A 228 -17.26 -13.49 -26.96
CA LYS A 228 -18.42 -14.16 -27.58
C LYS A 228 -19.36 -14.67 -26.50
N THR A 229 -20.48 -13.96 -26.30
CA THR A 229 -21.56 -14.37 -25.41
C THR A 229 -22.59 -15.23 -26.15
N SER A 230 -23.49 -15.87 -25.41
CA SER A 230 -24.48 -16.82 -25.95
C SER A 230 -23.86 -17.95 -26.77
N CYS A 231 -22.59 -18.27 -26.50
CA CYS A 231 -21.75 -19.11 -27.32
C CYS A 231 -21.21 -20.28 -26.50
N ARG A 232 -22.05 -21.32 -26.38
CA ARG A 232 -21.69 -22.54 -25.65
C ARG A 232 -20.68 -23.38 -26.43
N VAL A 233 -19.53 -23.65 -25.82
CA VAL A 233 -18.56 -24.64 -26.30
C VAL A 233 -19.08 -26.05 -26.03
N LYS A 234 -19.10 -26.89 -27.06
CA LYS A 234 -19.55 -28.29 -27.02
C LYS A 234 -18.39 -29.23 -26.70
N SER A 235 -17.25 -29.07 -27.36
CA SER A 235 -16.06 -29.89 -27.12
C SER A 235 -14.77 -29.15 -27.45
N VAL A 236 -13.68 -29.56 -26.78
CA VAL A 236 -12.31 -29.14 -27.08
C VAL A 236 -11.49 -30.40 -27.37
N SER A 237 -10.89 -30.46 -28.55
CA SER A 237 -10.15 -31.63 -29.03
C SER A 237 -8.80 -31.24 -29.61
N SER A 238 -7.78 -32.09 -29.47
CA SER A 238 -6.46 -31.90 -30.06
C SER A 238 -6.55 -31.81 -31.59
N PHE A 239 -5.81 -30.87 -32.18
CA PHE A 239 -5.72 -30.68 -33.63
C PHE A 239 -4.26 -30.77 -34.10
N GLY A 240 -3.91 -31.92 -34.70
CA GLY A 240 -2.64 -32.10 -35.41
C GLY A 240 -1.37 -32.00 -34.54
N GLY A 241 -1.47 -32.16 -33.22
CA GLY A 241 -0.33 -32.10 -32.30
C GLY A 241 0.25 -30.69 -32.05
N ALA A 242 -0.34 -29.65 -32.63
CA ALA A 242 0.15 -28.26 -32.55
C ALA A 242 -0.88 -27.25 -32.03
N GLY A 243 -2.09 -27.68 -31.66
CA GLY A 243 -3.12 -26.81 -31.11
C GLY A 243 -4.42 -27.55 -30.78
N TYR A 244 -5.47 -26.77 -30.55
CA TYR A 244 -6.79 -27.23 -30.11
C TYR A 244 -7.89 -26.72 -31.02
N ARG A 245 -8.84 -27.61 -31.31
CA ARG A 245 -10.08 -27.28 -31.99
C ARG A 245 -11.20 -27.11 -30.97
N VAL A 246 -11.91 -26.00 -31.05
CA VAL A 246 -13.06 -25.66 -30.21
C VAL A 246 -14.32 -25.75 -31.06
N LEU A 247 -15.17 -26.73 -30.77
CA LEU A 247 -16.46 -26.93 -31.43
C LEU A 247 -17.56 -26.23 -30.64
N LYS A 248 -18.33 -25.37 -31.30
CA LYS A 248 -19.48 -24.68 -30.73
C LYS A 248 -20.77 -25.49 -30.88
N ASN A 249 -21.78 -25.15 -30.08
CA ASN A 249 -23.08 -25.83 -30.13
C ASN A 249 -23.85 -25.58 -31.43
N ASP A 250 -23.54 -24.50 -32.15
CA ASP A 250 -24.09 -24.20 -33.49
C ASP A 250 -23.40 -25.00 -34.63
N GLY A 251 -22.41 -25.84 -34.29
CA GLY A 251 -21.65 -26.65 -35.24
C GLY A 251 -20.43 -25.97 -35.85
N SER A 252 -20.17 -24.70 -35.53
CA SER A 252 -19.00 -23.99 -36.05
C SER A 252 -17.73 -24.29 -35.23
N GLU A 253 -16.57 -24.25 -35.89
CA GLU A 253 -15.27 -24.65 -35.32
C GLU A 253 -14.25 -23.52 -35.43
N GLU A 254 -13.42 -23.34 -34.40
CA GLU A 254 -12.27 -22.44 -34.40
C GLU A 254 -11.05 -23.12 -33.76
N THR A 255 -9.85 -22.74 -34.18
CA THR A 255 -8.58 -23.34 -33.72
C THR A 255 -7.76 -22.35 -32.90
N TYR A 256 -7.07 -22.86 -31.88
CA TYR A 256 -6.25 -22.08 -30.95
C TYR A 256 -4.98 -22.85 -30.57
N ASP A 257 -3.89 -22.14 -30.28
CA ASP A 257 -2.62 -22.75 -29.84
C ASP A 257 -2.72 -23.31 -28.42
N SER A 258 -3.60 -22.74 -27.59
CA SER A 258 -3.69 -23.03 -26.16
C SER A 258 -5.08 -22.71 -25.64
N VAL A 259 -5.52 -23.42 -24.60
CA VAL A 259 -6.87 -23.28 -24.04
C VAL A 259 -6.83 -23.15 -22.52
N ILE A 260 -7.57 -22.17 -22.00
CA ILE A 260 -7.85 -22.05 -20.56
C ILE A 260 -9.32 -22.34 -20.32
N LEU A 261 -9.62 -23.37 -19.52
CA LEU A 261 -10.97 -23.75 -19.14
C LEU A 261 -11.36 -23.09 -17.82
N GLY A 262 -12.06 -21.96 -17.92
CA GLY A 262 -12.63 -21.17 -16.81
C GLY A 262 -14.00 -21.64 -16.33
N ILE A 263 -14.28 -22.95 -16.35
CA ILE A 263 -15.61 -23.54 -16.11
C ILE A 263 -15.57 -24.54 -14.97
N HIS A 264 -16.73 -24.89 -14.40
CA HIS A 264 -16.81 -25.92 -13.34
C HIS A 264 -16.15 -27.24 -13.77
N ALA A 265 -15.45 -27.90 -12.84
CA ALA A 265 -14.68 -29.12 -13.13
C ALA A 265 -15.46 -30.23 -13.86
N PRO A 266 -16.72 -30.58 -13.49
CA PRO A 266 -17.52 -31.54 -14.26
C PRO A 266 -17.84 -31.08 -15.68
N ASN A 267 -17.97 -29.77 -15.91
CA ASN A 267 -18.19 -29.23 -17.25
C ASN A 267 -16.90 -29.26 -18.08
N ALA A 268 -15.74 -29.04 -17.46
CA ALA A 268 -14.45 -29.24 -18.12
C ALA A 268 -14.30 -30.69 -18.61
N LEU A 269 -14.61 -31.67 -17.76
CA LEU A 269 -14.58 -33.09 -18.16
C LEU A 269 -15.56 -33.41 -19.30
N LYS A 270 -16.77 -32.81 -19.30
CA LYS A 270 -17.73 -32.97 -20.40
C LYS A 270 -17.22 -32.40 -21.72
N VAL A 271 -16.55 -31.24 -21.68
CA VAL A 271 -16.00 -30.56 -22.85
C VAL A 271 -14.79 -31.32 -23.41
N LEU A 272 -13.97 -31.92 -22.55
CA LEU A 272 -12.84 -32.77 -22.96
C LEU A 272 -13.29 -34.15 -23.46
N GLY A 273 -14.39 -34.69 -22.92
CA GLY A 273 -14.96 -35.95 -23.36
C GLY A 273 -13.95 -37.10 -23.30
N ALA A 274 -13.81 -37.84 -24.39
CA ALA A 274 -12.88 -38.97 -24.49
C ALA A 274 -11.38 -38.57 -24.46
N GLU A 275 -11.07 -37.28 -24.62
CA GLU A 275 -9.70 -36.78 -24.53
C GLU A 275 -9.26 -36.42 -23.11
N ALA A 276 -10.14 -36.59 -22.11
CA ALA A 276 -9.75 -36.39 -20.72
C ALA A 276 -8.73 -37.45 -20.29
N THR A 277 -7.59 -37.02 -19.75
CA THR A 277 -6.55 -37.95 -19.27
C THR A 277 -6.97 -38.65 -17.98
N HIS A 278 -6.26 -39.72 -17.60
CA HIS A 278 -6.53 -40.41 -16.33
C HIS A 278 -6.39 -39.46 -15.13
N ASP A 279 -5.35 -38.63 -15.11
CA ASP A 279 -5.10 -37.68 -14.03
C ASP A 279 -6.16 -36.56 -14.01
N GLU A 280 -6.57 -36.06 -15.19
CA GLU A 280 -7.66 -35.08 -15.30
C GLU A 280 -8.99 -35.63 -14.76
N LEU A 281 -9.34 -36.88 -15.13
CA LEU A 281 -10.55 -37.55 -14.63
C LEU A 281 -10.51 -37.73 -13.11
N LYS A 282 -9.36 -38.14 -12.56
CA LYS A 282 -9.17 -38.34 -11.12
C LYS A 282 -9.26 -37.02 -10.35
N ILE A 283 -8.53 -35.99 -10.78
CA ILE A 283 -8.41 -34.71 -10.07
C ILE A 283 -9.70 -33.89 -10.22
N LEU A 284 -10.17 -33.66 -11.45
CA LEU A 284 -11.37 -32.86 -11.69
C LEU A 284 -12.66 -33.62 -11.28
N GLY A 285 -12.64 -34.96 -11.34
CA GLY A 285 -13.76 -35.79 -10.90
C GLY A 285 -13.97 -35.79 -9.38
N ALA A 286 -12.95 -35.44 -8.59
CA ALA A 286 -13.08 -35.28 -7.14
C ALA A 286 -13.92 -34.03 -6.75
N CYS A 287 -14.02 -33.04 -7.65
CA CYS A 287 -14.81 -31.83 -7.45
C CYS A 287 -16.29 -32.08 -7.75
N GLN A 288 -17.03 -32.57 -6.74
CA GLN A 288 -18.47 -32.83 -6.83
C GLN A 288 -19.29 -31.54 -6.65
N TYR A 289 -20.49 -31.52 -7.23
CA TYR A 289 -21.41 -30.38 -7.15
C TYR A 289 -22.82 -30.84 -6.79
N VAL A 290 -23.52 -30.05 -5.98
CA VAL A 290 -24.94 -30.24 -5.64
C VAL A 290 -25.79 -29.14 -6.25
N GLN A 291 -27.00 -29.47 -6.69
CA GLN A 291 -27.94 -28.49 -7.20
C GLN A 291 -28.66 -27.81 -6.03
N ARG A 292 -28.78 -26.48 -6.09
CA ARG A 292 -29.56 -25.68 -5.13
C ARG A 292 -30.60 -24.85 -5.86
N ASP A 293 -31.78 -24.80 -5.27
CA ASP A 293 -32.86 -23.91 -5.68
C ASP A 293 -32.79 -22.62 -4.86
N ILE A 294 -32.97 -21.49 -5.53
CA ILE A 294 -32.90 -20.16 -4.93
C ILE A 294 -34.15 -19.38 -5.30
N TYR A 295 -34.73 -18.73 -4.30
CA TYR A 295 -35.94 -17.93 -4.43
C TYR A 295 -35.67 -16.51 -3.99
N LEU A 296 -35.99 -15.53 -4.84
CA LEU A 296 -36.17 -14.13 -4.46
C LEU A 296 -37.66 -13.92 -4.14
N HIS A 297 -37.99 -13.47 -2.93
CA HIS A 297 -39.36 -13.35 -2.44
C HIS A 297 -39.51 -12.25 -1.38
N ARG A 298 -40.73 -12.12 -0.83
CA ARG A 298 -41.06 -11.17 0.26
C ARG A 298 -41.62 -11.86 1.53
N ASP A 299 -41.66 -13.19 1.56
CA ASP A 299 -42.10 -13.99 2.70
C ASP A 299 -41.26 -13.80 3.97
N GLN A 300 -41.84 -13.16 4.98
CA GLN A 300 -41.20 -12.93 6.29
C GLN A 300 -41.25 -14.17 7.19
N ASN A 301 -42.02 -15.21 6.86
CA ASN A 301 -42.04 -16.46 7.62
C ASN A 301 -40.71 -17.22 7.51
N LEU A 302 -39.90 -16.89 6.49
CA LEU A 302 -38.53 -17.36 6.30
C LEU A 302 -37.48 -16.44 6.94
N MET A 303 -37.87 -15.69 7.98
CA MET A 303 -36.98 -14.91 8.86
C MET A 303 -37.13 -15.37 10.33
N PRO A 304 -36.22 -14.99 11.24
CA PRO A 304 -36.38 -15.26 12.67
C PRO A 304 -37.70 -14.72 13.20
N ARG A 305 -38.31 -15.42 14.17
CA ARG A 305 -39.64 -15.06 14.71
C ARG A 305 -39.58 -13.73 15.47
N ASN A 306 -38.49 -13.48 16.20
CA ASN A 306 -38.23 -12.18 16.80
C ASN A 306 -37.49 -11.28 15.80
N SER A 307 -38.13 -10.17 15.43
CA SER A 307 -37.52 -9.15 14.57
C SER A 307 -36.24 -8.54 15.13
N SER A 308 -36.03 -8.59 16.46
CA SER A 308 -34.79 -8.15 17.10
C SER A 308 -33.58 -9.01 16.72
N ALA A 309 -33.81 -10.26 16.29
CA ALA A 309 -32.77 -11.17 15.81
C ALA A 309 -32.46 -10.99 14.33
N TRP A 310 -33.30 -10.28 13.55
CA TRP A 310 -33.11 -10.14 12.11
C TRP A 310 -31.73 -9.57 11.81
N SER A 311 -31.02 -10.28 10.94
CA SER A 311 -29.65 -9.97 10.55
C SER A 311 -29.54 -10.03 9.03
N ALA A 312 -28.37 -9.69 8.48
CA ALA A 312 -28.14 -9.80 7.04
C ALA A 312 -28.32 -11.25 6.55
N TRP A 313 -27.81 -12.22 7.31
CA TRP A 313 -27.85 -13.66 6.99
C TRP A 313 -28.61 -14.39 8.10
N ASN A 314 -29.72 -15.04 7.75
CA ASN A 314 -30.62 -15.65 8.72
C ASN A 314 -30.69 -17.15 8.49
N PHE A 315 -30.09 -17.93 9.39
CA PHE A 315 -30.09 -19.39 9.36
C PHE A 315 -31.29 -19.93 10.10
N LEU A 316 -32.13 -20.69 9.41
CA LEU A 316 -33.36 -21.27 9.94
C LEU A 316 -33.25 -22.78 10.03
N GLY A 317 -33.59 -23.34 11.19
CA GLY A 317 -33.75 -24.77 11.41
C GLY A 317 -35.19 -25.13 11.74
N THR A 318 -35.74 -26.07 10.97
CA THR A 318 -37.07 -26.65 11.22
C THR A 318 -37.01 -27.78 12.24
N THR A 319 -38.17 -28.16 12.77
CA THR A 319 -38.38 -29.35 13.61
C THR A 319 -37.82 -30.63 12.97
N SER A 320 -38.02 -30.79 11.66
CA SER A 320 -37.46 -31.90 10.87
C SER A 320 -35.95 -31.81 10.57
N ARG A 321 -35.20 -30.94 11.25
CA ARG A 321 -33.76 -30.70 11.03
C ARG A 321 -33.38 -30.34 9.59
N VAL A 322 -34.32 -29.74 8.85
CA VAL A 322 -34.04 -29.11 7.55
C VAL A 322 -33.60 -27.67 7.81
N PHE A 323 -32.46 -27.29 7.22
CA PHE A 323 -31.86 -25.97 7.38
C PHE A 323 -31.89 -25.19 6.08
N SER A 324 -32.16 -23.89 6.18
CA SER A 324 -32.10 -22.95 5.06
C SER A 324 -31.45 -21.64 5.52
N VAL A 325 -30.97 -20.84 4.56
CA VAL A 325 -30.46 -19.50 4.82
C VAL A 325 -31.23 -18.48 4.01
N THR A 326 -31.65 -17.41 4.68
CA THR A 326 -32.34 -16.26 4.07
C THR A 326 -31.46 -15.02 4.16
N TYR A 327 -31.10 -14.46 3.00
CA TYR A 327 -30.40 -13.19 2.88
C TYR A 327 -31.39 -12.02 2.85
N TRP A 328 -31.20 -11.05 3.73
CA TRP A 328 -31.98 -9.82 3.73
C TRP A 328 -31.28 -8.74 2.87
N LEU A 329 -31.69 -8.64 1.61
CA LEU A 329 -30.98 -7.82 0.62
C LEU A 329 -31.03 -6.33 0.95
N ASN A 330 -32.11 -5.84 1.58
CA ASN A 330 -32.22 -4.42 1.92
C ASN A 330 -31.08 -3.99 2.84
N HIS A 331 -30.73 -4.84 3.80
CA HIS A 331 -29.71 -4.54 4.80
C HIS A 331 -28.30 -4.73 4.24
N ILE A 332 -28.08 -5.80 3.44
CA ILE A 332 -26.81 -6.07 2.75
C ILE A 332 -26.49 -4.95 1.75
N GLN A 333 -27.45 -4.58 0.90
CA GLN A 333 -27.24 -3.69 -0.24
C GLN A 333 -27.73 -2.25 0.00
N LYS A 334 -28.10 -1.90 1.24
CA LYS A 334 -28.60 -0.56 1.64
C LYS A 334 -29.74 -0.05 0.75
N ILE A 335 -30.73 -0.90 0.53
CA ILE A 335 -31.88 -0.55 -0.30
C ILE A 335 -32.92 0.13 0.58
N GLU A 336 -33.24 1.37 0.24
CA GLU A 336 -34.34 2.12 0.85
C GLU A 336 -35.67 1.64 0.27
N SER A 337 -36.27 0.64 0.91
CA SER A 337 -37.59 0.11 0.56
C SER A 337 -38.35 -0.30 1.81
N VAL A 338 -39.65 0.00 1.85
CA VAL A 338 -40.55 -0.39 2.94
C VAL A 338 -40.76 -1.90 2.99
N ARG A 339 -40.69 -2.58 1.84
CA ARG A 339 -40.85 -4.04 1.74
C ARG A 339 -39.50 -4.75 1.73
N PRO A 340 -39.36 -5.88 2.45
CA PRO A 340 -38.13 -6.65 2.45
C PRO A 340 -37.99 -7.43 1.13
N PHE A 341 -36.78 -7.43 0.58
CA PHE A 341 -36.34 -8.33 -0.48
C PHE A 341 -35.49 -9.41 0.15
N LEU A 342 -35.96 -10.65 0.04
CA LEU A 342 -35.39 -11.81 0.70
C LEU A 342 -34.95 -12.82 -0.35
N VAL A 343 -33.76 -13.41 -0.15
CA VAL A 343 -33.28 -14.52 -0.96
C VAL A 343 -33.06 -15.74 -0.06
N THR A 344 -33.88 -16.78 -0.23
CA THR A 344 -33.73 -18.03 0.52
C THR A 344 -33.16 -19.13 -0.36
N LEU A 345 -32.13 -19.81 0.16
CA LEU A 345 -31.54 -21.00 -0.43
C LEU A 345 -32.24 -22.24 0.10
N ASN A 346 -32.73 -23.10 -0.80
CA ASN A 346 -33.39 -24.38 -0.49
C ASN A 346 -34.42 -24.26 0.65
N PRO A 347 -35.44 -23.40 0.51
CA PRO A 347 -36.43 -23.22 1.56
C PRO A 347 -37.19 -24.54 1.81
N PRO A 348 -37.63 -24.81 3.06
CA PRO A 348 -38.34 -26.04 3.40
C PRO A 348 -39.71 -26.15 2.71
N CYS A 349 -40.26 -25.03 2.26
CA CYS A 349 -41.47 -24.92 1.45
C CYS A 349 -41.29 -23.80 0.41
N VAL A 350 -42.17 -23.74 -0.60
CA VAL A 350 -42.15 -22.62 -1.56
C VAL A 350 -42.51 -21.33 -0.81
N PRO A 351 -41.67 -20.27 -0.87
CA PRO A 351 -41.96 -19.02 -0.17
C PRO A 351 -43.21 -18.32 -0.70
N ASP A 352 -43.90 -17.55 0.15
CA ASP A 352 -44.95 -16.65 -0.30
C ASP A 352 -44.37 -15.44 -1.09
N HIS A 353 -45.15 -14.93 -2.05
CA HIS A 353 -44.79 -13.75 -2.87
C HIS A 353 -43.42 -13.89 -3.57
N VAL A 354 -43.23 -14.98 -4.32
CA VAL A 354 -42.01 -15.21 -5.13
C VAL A 354 -41.94 -14.19 -6.27
N LEU A 355 -40.81 -13.49 -6.35
CA LEU A 355 -40.46 -12.59 -7.44
C LEU A 355 -39.65 -13.32 -8.53
N ARG A 356 -38.77 -14.26 -8.14
CA ARG A 356 -37.96 -15.04 -9.08
C ARG A 356 -37.49 -16.36 -8.46
N LYS A 357 -37.45 -17.42 -9.26
CA LYS A 357 -36.81 -18.72 -8.94
C LYS A 357 -35.68 -19.00 -9.93
N TRP A 358 -34.57 -19.54 -9.47
CA TRP A 358 -33.55 -20.14 -10.33
C TRP A 358 -32.79 -21.25 -9.59
N SER A 359 -32.09 -22.09 -10.35
CA SER A 359 -31.25 -23.15 -9.80
C SER A 359 -29.80 -22.94 -10.22
N THR A 360 -28.86 -23.32 -9.36
CA THR A 360 -27.42 -23.30 -9.67
C THR A 360 -26.73 -24.48 -8.98
N SER A 361 -25.56 -24.86 -9.48
CA SER A 361 -24.71 -25.85 -8.83
C SER A 361 -23.77 -25.20 -7.82
N LEU A 362 -23.56 -25.84 -6.68
CA LEU A 362 -22.62 -25.45 -5.62
C LEU A 362 -21.57 -26.57 -5.45
N PRO A 363 -20.26 -26.26 -5.36
CA PRO A 363 -19.24 -27.26 -5.10
C PRO A 363 -19.37 -27.87 -3.70
N VAL A 364 -19.15 -29.18 -3.58
CA VAL A 364 -19.13 -29.91 -2.32
C VAL A 364 -17.74 -29.84 -1.70
N LEU A 365 -17.63 -29.35 -0.47
CA LEU A 365 -16.37 -29.20 0.27
C LEU A 365 -15.90 -30.52 0.90
N SER A 366 -15.65 -31.52 0.06
CA SER A 366 -15.19 -32.84 0.49
C SER A 366 -13.67 -32.89 0.75
N VAL A 367 -13.24 -33.85 1.57
CA VAL A 367 -11.81 -34.17 1.75
C VAL A 367 -11.17 -34.60 0.41
N ALA A 368 -11.92 -35.29 -0.45
CA ALA A 368 -11.44 -35.69 -1.78
C ALA A 368 -11.12 -34.47 -2.66
N ALA A 369 -11.98 -33.45 -2.66
CA ALA A 369 -11.73 -32.19 -3.37
C ALA A 369 -10.52 -31.43 -2.79
N ALA A 370 -10.34 -31.44 -1.47
CA ALA A 370 -9.18 -30.84 -0.80
C ALA A 370 -7.85 -31.50 -1.22
N LYS A 371 -7.84 -32.83 -1.38
CA LYS A 371 -6.67 -33.58 -1.86
C LYS A 371 -6.39 -33.34 -3.35
N ALA A 372 -7.44 -33.35 -4.17
CA ALA A 372 -7.30 -33.10 -5.61
C ALA A 372 -6.68 -31.73 -5.90
N TYR A 373 -6.97 -30.73 -5.07
CA TYR A 373 -6.32 -29.41 -5.14
C TYR A 373 -4.78 -29.49 -5.05
N LEU A 374 -4.25 -30.29 -4.13
CA LEU A 374 -2.79 -30.45 -3.95
C LEU A 374 -2.11 -31.14 -5.13
N GLN A 375 -2.88 -31.69 -6.07
CA GLN A 375 -2.41 -32.42 -7.24
C GLN A 375 -2.67 -31.66 -8.55
N LEU A 376 -3.17 -30.41 -8.50
CA LEU A 376 -3.49 -29.63 -9.70
C LEU A 376 -2.28 -29.38 -10.60
N ASP A 377 -1.07 -29.29 -10.03
CA ASP A 377 0.19 -29.16 -10.75
C ASP A 377 0.47 -30.33 -11.71
N GLN A 378 -0.13 -31.50 -11.44
CA GLN A 378 -0.02 -32.68 -12.28
C GLN A 378 -0.74 -32.52 -13.63
N ILE A 379 -1.75 -31.65 -13.71
CA ILE A 379 -2.55 -31.44 -14.93
C ILE A 379 -2.37 -30.05 -15.55
N GLN A 380 -1.96 -29.04 -14.78
CA GLN A 380 -1.84 -27.66 -15.27
C GLN A 380 -0.77 -27.51 -16.36
N GLY A 381 -1.19 -27.12 -17.56
CA GLY A 381 -0.30 -26.77 -18.67
C GLY A 381 0.47 -27.94 -19.31
N LYS A 382 0.36 -29.17 -18.78
CA LYS A 382 1.17 -30.33 -19.23
C LYS A 382 1.03 -30.67 -20.70
N ARG A 383 -0.16 -30.44 -21.26
CA ARG A 383 -0.44 -30.68 -22.68
C ARG A 383 -0.82 -29.43 -23.46
N GLY A 384 -0.82 -28.24 -22.84
CA GLY A 384 -1.31 -26.99 -23.45
C GLY A 384 -2.75 -26.60 -23.07
N ILE A 385 -3.32 -27.28 -22.06
CA ILE A 385 -4.58 -26.90 -21.41
C ILE A 385 -4.29 -26.45 -19.99
N TRP A 386 -4.89 -25.33 -19.60
CA TRP A 386 -4.94 -24.88 -18.22
C TRP A 386 -6.38 -24.87 -17.73
N PHE A 387 -6.55 -25.11 -16.44
CA PHE A 387 -7.83 -25.09 -15.76
C PHE A 387 -7.84 -23.93 -14.78
N CYS A 388 -8.95 -23.20 -14.68
CA CYS A 388 -9.11 -22.19 -13.63
C CYS A 388 -10.56 -22.11 -13.16
N GLY A 389 -10.74 -21.82 -11.87
CA GLY A 389 -12.06 -21.64 -11.31
C GLY A 389 -12.04 -21.65 -9.79
N ALA A 390 -13.13 -21.20 -9.18
CA ALA A 390 -13.26 -21.09 -7.73
C ALA A 390 -13.08 -22.45 -7.00
N TYR A 391 -13.29 -23.56 -7.69
CA TYR A 391 -13.10 -24.93 -7.16
C TYR A 391 -11.62 -25.27 -6.87
N GLN A 392 -10.68 -24.46 -7.35
CA GLN A 392 -9.24 -24.66 -7.09
C GLN A 392 -8.79 -24.05 -5.76
N SER A 393 -9.70 -23.62 -4.88
CA SER A 393 -9.36 -23.24 -3.52
C SER A 393 -10.61 -23.27 -2.66
N HIS A 394 -10.99 -22.18 -1.99
CA HIS A 394 -12.09 -22.15 -1.02
C HIS A 394 -13.48 -21.91 -1.63
N GLY A 395 -13.61 -21.87 -2.97
CA GLY A 395 -14.90 -21.65 -3.65
C GLY A 395 -15.31 -20.19 -3.78
N PHE A 396 -14.39 -19.23 -3.61
CA PHE A 396 -14.67 -17.79 -3.65
C PHE A 396 -14.33 -17.11 -4.98
N HIS A 397 -14.77 -15.86 -5.12
CA HIS A 397 -14.47 -15.07 -6.32
C HIS A 397 -12.97 -14.69 -6.38
N GLU A 398 -12.33 -14.43 -5.23
CA GLU A 398 -10.86 -14.28 -5.17
C GLU A 398 -10.17 -15.54 -5.70
N ASP A 399 -10.64 -16.73 -5.29
CA ASP A 399 -10.03 -17.98 -5.70
C ASP A 399 -10.13 -18.18 -7.21
N GLY A 400 -11.29 -17.82 -7.80
CA GLY A 400 -11.46 -17.80 -9.25
C GLY A 400 -10.51 -16.82 -9.95
N LEU A 401 -10.32 -15.62 -9.39
CA LEU A 401 -9.39 -14.62 -9.92
C LEU A 401 -7.94 -15.08 -9.82
N LYS A 402 -7.52 -15.60 -8.66
CA LYS A 402 -6.19 -16.16 -8.41
C LYS A 402 -5.89 -17.31 -9.36
N ALA A 403 -6.81 -18.27 -9.48
CA ALA A 403 -6.68 -19.40 -10.40
C ALA A 403 -6.56 -18.92 -11.86
N GLY A 404 -7.36 -17.93 -12.27
CA GLY A 404 -7.28 -17.34 -13.61
C GLY A 404 -5.93 -16.66 -13.87
N LYS A 405 -5.42 -15.90 -12.88
CA LYS A 405 -4.11 -15.26 -12.96
C LYS A 405 -2.98 -16.30 -13.03
N ALA A 406 -3.02 -17.32 -12.20
CA ALA A 406 -2.04 -18.40 -12.19
C ALA A 406 -2.01 -19.17 -13.52
N ALA A 407 -3.18 -19.51 -14.08
CA ALA A 407 -3.28 -20.13 -15.41
C ALA A 407 -2.69 -19.24 -16.51
N ALA A 408 -2.98 -17.94 -16.49
CA ALA A 408 -2.42 -16.99 -17.44
C ALA A 408 -0.89 -16.87 -17.33
N GLN A 409 -0.36 -16.79 -16.11
CA GLN A 409 1.09 -16.73 -15.87
C GLN A 409 1.81 -18.01 -16.27
N GLY A 410 1.20 -19.17 -15.99
CA GLY A 410 1.71 -20.47 -16.43
C GLY A 410 1.76 -20.59 -17.95
N LEU A 411 0.76 -20.07 -18.67
CA LEU A 411 0.76 -20.02 -20.13
C LEU A 411 1.90 -19.14 -20.68
N LEU A 412 2.24 -18.06 -19.97
CA LEU A 412 3.35 -17.17 -20.32
C LEU A 412 4.74 -17.70 -19.91
N GLY A 413 4.83 -18.91 -19.35
CA GLY A 413 6.10 -19.53 -18.94
C GLY A 413 6.66 -19.04 -17.60
N ASN A 414 5.91 -18.24 -16.84
CA ASN A 414 6.29 -17.81 -15.49
C ASN A 414 6.01 -18.93 -14.47
N LYS A 415 6.83 -19.02 -13.41
CA LYS A 415 6.58 -19.98 -12.31
C LYS A 415 5.21 -19.72 -11.69
N CYS A 416 4.35 -20.73 -11.74
CA CYS A 416 3.04 -20.73 -11.12
C CYS A 416 3.20 -20.86 -9.60
N GLU A 417 3.26 -19.73 -8.88
CA GLU A 417 3.16 -19.76 -7.42
C GLU A 417 1.69 -19.94 -7.02
N LEU A 418 1.42 -20.98 -6.22
CA LEU A 418 0.14 -21.12 -5.52
C LEU A 418 0.00 -19.92 -4.58
N LEU A 419 -0.85 -18.96 -4.96
CA LEU A 419 -1.12 -17.73 -4.21
C LEU A 419 -1.83 -18.05 -2.88
N LEU A 420 -1.05 -18.46 -1.87
CA LEU A 420 -1.51 -18.61 -0.49
C LEU A 420 -2.20 -17.33 -0.03
N ASN A 421 -3.24 -17.45 0.80
CA ASN A 421 -3.89 -16.28 1.37
C ASN A 421 -2.87 -15.51 2.23
N PRO A 422 -2.81 -14.17 2.11
CA PRO A 422 -1.88 -13.37 2.91
C PRO A 422 -2.12 -13.62 4.40
N LYS A 423 -1.04 -13.68 5.18
CA LYS A 423 -1.09 -13.97 6.62
C LYS A 423 -1.98 -12.93 7.31
N GLN A 424 -2.91 -13.40 8.15
CA GLN A 424 -3.72 -12.47 8.93
C GLN A 424 -2.84 -11.84 10.01
N MET A 425 -2.80 -10.51 10.08
CA MET A 425 -2.06 -9.82 11.12
C MET A 425 -2.76 -10.01 12.48
N ILE A 426 -2.14 -10.76 13.38
CA ILE A 426 -2.62 -11.00 14.75
C ILE A 426 -1.76 -10.14 15.69
N PRO A 427 -2.20 -8.93 16.05
CA PRO A 427 -1.45 -8.09 16.97
C PRO A 427 -1.46 -8.69 18.39
N SER A 428 -0.31 -8.63 19.06
CA SER A 428 -0.23 -8.82 20.51
C SER A 428 -1.10 -7.78 21.25
N TRP A 429 -1.36 -7.99 22.55
CA TRP A 429 -2.17 -7.05 23.35
C TRP A 429 -1.61 -5.62 23.35
N THR A 430 -0.29 -5.47 23.37
CA THR A 430 0.40 -4.17 23.30
C THR A 430 0.24 -3.51 21.94
N GLU A 431 0.39 -4.27 20.86
CA GLU A 431 0.19 -3.80 19.48
C GLU A 431 -1.27 -3.46 19.20
N ALA A 432 -2.23 -4.21 19.74
CA ALA A 432 -3.66 -3.91 19.64
C ALA A 432 -3.99 -2.57 20.33
N GLY A 433 -3.38 -2.31 21.49
CA GLY A 433 -3.46 -1.02 22.17
C GLY A 433 -2.84 0.13 21.35
N ALA A 434 -1.65 -0.08 20.79
CA ALA A 434 -0.97 0.89 19.93
C ALA A 434 -1.79 1.19 18.66
N ARG A 435 -2.33 0.16 18.02
CA ARG A 435 -3.20 0.24 16.85
C ARG A 435 -4.43 1.12 17.11
N LEU A 436 -5.10 0.91 18.24
CA LEU A 436 -6.23 1.74 18.64
C LEU A 436 -5.84 3.22 18.81
N LEU A 437 -4.70 3.49 19.45
CA LEU A 437 -4.21 4.85 19.67
C LEU A 437 -3.83 5.55 18.37
N VAL A 438 -3.10 4.85 17.50
CA VAL A 438 -2.69 5.35 16.19
C VAL A 438 -3.91 5.63 15.31
N ALA A 439 -4.87 4.70 15.24
CA ALA A 439 -6.11 4.91 14.50
C ALA A 439 -6.91 6.11 15.04
N ARG A 440 -7.01 6.27 16.38
CA ARG A 440 -7.66 7.45 16.98
C ARG A 440 -6.92 8.75 16.67
N PHE A 441 -5.58 8.72 16.70
CA PHE A 441 -4.75 9.87 16.34
C PHE A 441 -5.02 10.28 14.89
N PHE A 442 -4.91 9.37 13.92
CA PHE A 442 -5.13 9.68 12.50
C PHE A 442 -6.56 10.13 12.22
N ASN A 443 -7.56 9.53 12.87
CA ASN A 443 -8.96 9.95 12.71
C ASN A 443 -9.20 11.39 13.19
N GLN A 444 -8.47 11.85 14.21
CA GLN A 444 -8.55 13.24 14.66
C GLN A 444 -7.63 14.16 13.86
N TYR A 445 -6.47 13.66 13.43
CA TYR A 445 -5.39 14.43 12.81
C TYR A 445 -5.68 14.77 11.34
N ILE A 446 -6.20 13.82 10.59
CA ILE A 446 -6.42 13.96 9.14
C ILE A 446 -7.77 14.63 8.89
N SER A 447 -7.70 15.92 8.56
CA SER A 447 -8.81 16.78 8.14
C SER A 447 -8.70 17.24 6.67
N ILE A 448 -7.49 17.20 6.11
CA ILE A 448 -7.17 17.55 4.72
C ILE A 448 -6.62 16.30 4.02
N GLY A 449 -7.18 15.95 2.85
CA GLY A 449 -6.80 14.76 2.09
C GLY A 449 -7.43 13.46 2.60
N ASN A 450 -7.10 12.34 1.95
CA ASN A 450 -7.61 11.02 2.30
C ASN A 450 -6.47 10.01 2.50
N LEU A 451 -6.42 9.41 3.69
CA LEU A 451 -5.43 8.39 4.05
C LEU A 451 -6.14 7.07 4.37
N ILE A 452 -5.76 6.00 3.69
CA ILE A 452 -6.34 4.67 3.87
C ILE A 452 -5.25 3.70 4.31
N PHE A 453 -5.46 3.00 5.42
CA PHE A 453 -4.63 1.86 5.83
C PHE A 453 -5.34 0.58 5.45
N VAL A 454 -4.63 -0.33 4.81
CA VAL A 454 -5.07 -1.69 4.49
C VAL A 454 -4.13 -2.62 5.22
N GLU A 455 -4.57 -3.19 6.34
CA GLU A 455 -3.73 -4.16 7.07
C GLU A 455 -3.62 -5.48 6.30
N GLU A 456 -2.52 -6.20 6.49
CA GLU A 456 -2.41 -7.60 6.12
C GLU A 456 -3.35 -8.39 7.04
N GLY A 457 -4.24 -9.22 6.49
CA GLY A 457 -5.40 -9.64 7.27
C GLY A 457 -6.54 -8.61 7.30
N GLY A 458 -6.47 -7.57 6.46
CA GLY A 458 -7.51 -6.75 5.78
C GLY A 458 -8.49 -5.88 6.55
N SER A 459 -8.18 -5.53 7.79
CA SER A 459 -8.88 -4.38 8.37
C SER A 459 -8.52 -3.12 7.59
N VAL A 460 -9.53 -2.35 7.18
CA VAL A 460 -9.32 -1.08 6.49
C VAL A 460 -9.71 0.09 7.37
N PHE A 461 -8.77 0.99 7.57
CA PHE A 461 -9.01 2.29 8.19
C PHE A 461 -9.00 3.37 7.12
N SER A 462 -9.99 4.26 7.16
CA SER A 462 -10.02 5.44 6.28
C SER A 462 -10.11 6.68 7.15
N PHE A 463 -9.22 7.63 6.91
CA PHE A 463 -9.11 8.89 7.64
C PHE A 463 -9.24 10.07 6.69
N GLY A 464 -9.93 11.12 7.13
CA GLY A 464 -10.22 12.30 6.32
C GLY A 464 -11.22 12.05 5.19
N LYS A 465 -11.47 13.09 4.40
CA LYS A 465 -12.25 13.07 3.15
C LYS A 465 -11.51 13.91 2.13
N ALA A 466 -11.52 13.49 0.86
CA ALA A 466 -11.07 14.36 -0.22
C ALA A 466 -11.93 15.63 -0.19
N CYS A 467 -11.30 16.80 -0.14
CA CYS A 467 -11.97 18.09 -0.12
C CYS A 467 -11.38 18.98 -1.21
N ASP A 468 -12.12 20.01 -1.62
CA ASP A 468 -11.71 20.91 -2.70
C ASP A 468 -10.34 21.59 -2.45
N LYS A 469 -9.92 21.67 -1.17
CA LYS A 469 -8.62 22.25 -0.76
C LYS A 469 -7.44 21.29 -0.91
N CYS A 470 -7.65 19.97 -1.00
CA CYS A 470 -6.61 18.97 -1.23
C CYS A 470 -7.23 17.63 -1.65
N SER A 471 -7.09 17.29 -2.93
CA SER A 471 -7.56 16.03 -3.53
C SER A 471 -6.60 14.85 -3.33
N VAL A 472 -5.51 15.03 -2.58
CA VAL A 472 -4.44 14.04 -2.43
C VAL A 472 -4.93 12.83 -1.62
N LYS A 473 -4.71 11.63 -2.19
CA LYS A 473 -5.05 10.34 -1.61
C LYS A 473 -3.80 9.48 -1.47
N SER A 474 -3.65 8.82 -0.32
CA SER A 474 -2.61 7.80 -0.11
C SER A 474 -3.23 6.52 0.46
N VAL A 475 -2.89 5.38 -0.15
CA VAL A 475 -3.33 4.05 0.27
C VAL A 475 -2.11 3.25 0.67
N MET A 476 -2.01 2.97 1.97
CA MET A 476 -0.90 2.30 2.61
C MET A 476 -1.30 0.88 3.00
N ARG A 477 -0.48 -0.12 2.66
CA ARG A 477 -0.65 -1.51 3.08
C ARG A 477 0.26 -1.79 4.27
N VAL A 478 -0.31 -2.09 5.43
CA VAL A 478 0.43 -2.39 6.67
C VAL A 478 0.63 -3.89 6.75
N HIS A 479 1.88 -4.33 6.66
CA HIS A 479 2.28 -5.75 6.66
C HIS A 479 2.56 -6.29 8.06
N ASP A 480 3.03 -5.42 8.96
CA ASP A 480 3.52 -5.82 10.29
C ASP A 480 2.92 -4.93 11.39
N PRO A 481 2.37 -5.50 12.49
CA PRO A 481 1.77 -4.73 13.56
C PRO A 481 2.78 -3.84 14.32
N LEU A 482 4.08 -4.12 14.18
CA LEU A 482 5.17 -3.27 14.67
C LEU A 482 5.08 -1.84 14.14
N PHE A 483 4.45 -1.62 12.97
CA PHE A 483 4.11 -0.28 12.47
C PHE A 483 3.39 0.55 13.54
N TYR A 484 2.35 0.00 14.16
CA TYR A 484 1.56 0.72 15.15
C TYR A 484 2.36 1.04 16.40
N TRP A 485 3.18 0.09 16.85
CA TRP A 485 4.04 0.28 18.00
C TRP A 485 5.06 1.39 17.77
N LYS A 486 5.76 1.37 16.63
CA LYS A 486 6.76 2.39 16.27
C LYS A 486 6.13 3.77 16.14
N VAL A 487 5.00 3.89 15.43
CA VAL A 487 4.32 5.18 15.28
C VAL A 487 3.82 5.71 16.63
N ALA A 488 3.28 4.85 17.50
CA ALA A 488 2.78 5.26 18.81
C ALA A 488 3.88 5.72 19.77
N THR A 489 5.07 5.12 19.70
CA THR A 489 6.17 5.36 20.66
C THR A 489 7.22 6.35 20.16
N GLU A 490 7.51 6.38 18.85
CA GLU A 490 8.60 7.16 18.26
C GLU A 490 8.10 8.22 17.24
N GLY A 491 6.79 8.31 17.02
CA GLY A 491 6.16 9.35 16.19
C GLY A 491 6.69 9.36 14.75
N ASN A 492 7.19 10.51 14.28
CA ASN A 492 7.69 10.67 12.91
C ASN A 492 8.93 9.81 12.62
N LEU A 493 9.81 9.60 13.61
CA LEU A 493 10.95 8.70 13.47
C LEU A 493 10.47 7.25 13.39
N GLY A 494 9.49 6.89 14.23
CA GLY A 494 8.86 5.57 14.18
C GLY A 494 8.19 5.27 12.85
N LEU A 495 7.56 6.27 12.22
CA LEU A 495 6.99 6.15 10.87
C LEU A 495 8.08 5.85 9.83
N ALA A 496 9.20 6.59 9.86
CA ALA A 496 10.33 6.35 8.97
C ALA A 496 10.94 4.96 9.21
N GLU A 497 11.16 4.57 10.46
CA GLU A 497 11.69 3.24 10.79
C GLU A 497 10.75 2.11 10.39
N ALA A 498 9.44 2.28 10.54
CA ALA A 498 8.47 1.29 10.10
C ALA A 498 8.51 1.12 8.56
N TYR A 499 8.75 2.19 7.81
CA TYR A 499 8.95 2.12 6.36
C TYR A 499 10.27 1.40 6.00
N ILE A 500 11.37 1.79 6.65
CA ILE A 500 12.71 1.20 6.44
C ILE A 500 12.73 -0.30 6.75
N ASN A 501 12.00 -0.73 7.78
CA ASN A 501 11.90 -2.14 8.15
C ASN A 501 10.86 -2.90 7.31
N GLY A 502 10.20 -2.26 6.35
CA GLY A 502 9.20 -2.89 5.50
C GLY A 502 7.89 -3.24 6.20
N CYS A 503 7.59 -2.64 7.36
CA CYS A 503 6.34 -2.88 8.09
C CYS A 503 5.11 -2.39 7.32
N PHE A 504 5.29 -1.52 6.32
CA PHE A 504 4.22 -1.10 5.42
C PHE A 504 4.79 -0.74 4.04
N SER A 505 3.90 -0.70 3.05
CA SER A 505 4.16 -0.27 1.67
C SER A 505 3.00 0.56 1.14
N PHE A 506 3.07 1.00 -0.11
CA PHE A 506 2.01 1.76 -0.76
C PHE A 506 1.45 1.02 -1.97
N LEU A 507 0.16 1.17 -2.21
CA LEU A 507 -0.49 0.66 -3.43
C LEU A 507 0.04 1.39 -4.67
N ASP A 508 0.13 2.72 -4.58
CA ASP A 508 0.83 3.53 -5.56
C ASP A 508 2.32 3.59 -5.19
N LYS A 509 3.15 2.89 -5.96
CA LYS A 509 4.59 2.80 -5.72
C LYS A 509 5.34 4.11 -6.00
N ARG A 510 4.78 5.02 -6.81
CA ARG A 510 5.44 6.26 -7.21
C ARG A 510 5.07 7.42 -6.29
N GLU A 511 3.78 7.65 -6.13
CA GLU A 511 3.26 8.83 -5.43
C GLU A 511 2.78 8.50 -4.02
N GLY A 512 2.66 7.23 -3.63
CA GLY A 512 2.05 6.81 -2.36
C GLY A 512 2.72 7.43 -1.12
N LEU A 513 4.06 7.34 -1.04
CA LEU A 513 4.83 7.92 0.06
C LEU A 513 4.82 9.44 0.01
N LEU A 514 4.99 10.04 -1.17
CA LEU A 514 4.94 11.50 -1.36
C LEU A 514 3.59 12.05 -0.89
N ASN A 515 2.49 11.42 -1.30
CA ASN A 515 1.13 11.79 -0.92
C ASN A 515 0.90 11.64 0.59
N LEU A 516 1.40 10.58 1.22
CA LEU A 516 1.33 10.45 2.68
C LEU A 516 1.99 11.65 3.36
N LEU A 517 3.21 11.99 2.97
CA LEU A 517 3.97 13.08 3.58
C LEU A 517 3.33 14.45 3.33
N LEU A 518 2.80 14.69 2.13
CA LEU A 518 2.04 15.93 1.83
C LEU A 518 0.79 16.05 2.69
N ILE A 519 0.02 14.96 2.86
CA ILE A 519 -1.15 14.93 3.74
C ILE A 519 -0.74 15.26 5.19
N LEU A 520 0.35 14.65 5.68
CA LEU A 520 0.85 14.92 7.04
C LEU A 520 1.28 16.39 7.22
N ILE A 521 2.00 16.95 6.25
CA ILE A 521 2.46 18.35 6.27
C ILE A 521 1.27 19.31 6.26
N ALA A 522 0.30 19.11 5.36
CA ALA A 522 -0.87 19.99 5.24
C ALA A 522 -1.70 20.01 6.54
N ASN A 523 -1.93 18.86 7.16
CA ASN A 523 -2.70 18.78 8.42
C ASN A 523 -1.94 19.35 9.62
N ARG A 524 -0.61 19.25 9.64
CA ARG A 524 0.22 19.93 10.65
C ARG A 524 0.02 21.44 10.59
N ASP A 525 0.06 22.00 9.39
CA ASP A 525 0.04 23.44 9.17
C ASP A 525 -1.37 24.02 9.41
N GLU A 526 -2.42 23.33 8.98
CA GLU A 526 -3.82 23.71 9.28
C GLU A 526 -4.11 23.72 10.79
N ARG A 527 -3.71 22.68 11.51
CA ARG A 527 -3.91 22.59 12.97
C ARG A 527 -3.16 23.67 13.74
N ARG A 528 -2.02 24.12 13.21
CA ARG A 528 -1.29 25.24 13.79
C ARG A 528 -2.09 26.54 13.64
N ASN A 529 -2.61 26.81 12.44
CA ASN A 529 -3.37 28.02 12.16
C ASN A 529 -4.66 28.12 12.99
N ARG A 530 -5.26 26.98 13.38
CA ARG A 530 -6.45 26.93 14.24
C ARG A 530 -6.18 27.07 15.75
N ARG A 531 -4.92 27.01 16.20
CA ARG A 531 -4.61 27.08 17.64
C ARG A 531 -4.60 28.52 18.16
N THR A 532 -5.78 29.03 18.53
CA THR A 532 -5.94 29.92 19.68
C THR A 532 -5.95 29.08 20.96
N THR A 533 -4.94 29.28 21.81
CA THR A 533 -4.83 28.88 23.24
C THR A 533 -5.75 27.75 23.74
N GLY A 534 -5.22 26.54 23.86
CA GLY A 534 -5.91 25.39 24.47
C GLY A 534 -4.96 24.49 25.27
N LYS A 535 -5.36 24.18 26.51
CA LYS A 535 -4.60 23.52 27.59
C LYS A 535 -3.94 22.19 27.16
N ARG A 536 -2.65 22.01 27.54
CA ARG A 536 -1.94 20.70 27.48
C ARG A 536 -2.60 19.72 28.46
N GLY A 537 -3.19 18.64 27.94
CA GLY A 537 -3.87 17.60 28.72
C GLY A 537 -3.00 16.37 29.02
N ARG A 538 -3.09 15.95 30.30
CA ARG A 538 -2.87 14.66 31.01
C ARG A 538 -1.78 13.66 30.58
N TRP A 539 -1.09 13.17 31.61
CA TRP A 539 -0.15 12.04 31.62
C TRP A 539 -0.81 10.74 31.13
N THR A 540 -0.17 10.04 30.19
CA THR A 540 -0.47 8.66 29.79
C THR A 540 0.82 7.83 29.78
N PRO A 541 0.79 6.52 30.09
CA PRO A 541 1.98 5.65 30.13
C PRO A 541 2.86 5.69 28.87
N LEU A 542 2.26 5.85 27.68
CA LEU A 542 3.01 6.00 26.42
C LEU A 542 3.87 7.25 26.35
N HIS A 543 3.59 8.31 27.10
CA HIS A 543 4.46 9.50 27.13
C HIS A 543 5.80 9.21 27.81
N VAL A 544 5.84 8.27 28.75
CA VAL A 544 7.10 7.82 29.38
C VAL A 544 7.88 6.94 28.42
N ILE A 545 7.21 5.98 27.78
CA ILE A 545 7.82 5.10 26.76
C ILE A 545 8.35 5.94 25.59
N ALA A 546 7.58 6.91 25.10
CA ALA A 546 8.03 7.80 24.03
C ALA A 546 9.22 8.67 24.44
N ARG A 547 9.27 9.15 25.68
CA ARG A 547 10.45 9.88 26.21
C ARG A 547 11.68 8.99 26.24
N LEU A 548 11.57 7.75 26.70
CA LEU A 548 12.67 6.78 26.76
C LEU A 548 13.10 6.32 25.35
N ALA A 549 12.16 6.12 24.43
CA ALA A 549 12.50 5.80 23.05
C ALA A 549 13.22 6.98 22.38
N HIS A 550 12.89 8.22 22.75
CA HIS A 550 13.55 9.41 22.24
C HIS A 550 14.94 9.67 22.83
N THR A 551 15.22 9.27 24.09
CA THR A 551 16.50 9.59 24.75
C THR A 551 17.70 9.02 24.01
N LYS A 552 17.59 7.82 23.42
CA LYS A 552 18.66 7.22 22.60
C LYS A 552 19.12 8.15 21.47
N TYR A 553 18.19 8.81 20.77
CA TYR A 553 18.51 9.74 19.69
C TYR A 553 19.11 11.05 20.22
N PHE A 554 18.70 11.51 21.40
CA PHE A 554 19.30 12.70 22.03
C PHE A 554 20.77 12.47 22.40
N PHE A 555 21.12 11.32 22.96
CA PHE A 555 22.50 10.97 23.26
C PHE A 555 23.35 10.83 21.98
N GLY A 556 22.80 10.19 20.94
CA GLY A 556 23.44 10.10 19.63
C GLY A 556 23.67 11.47 18.97
N GLN A 557 22.72 12.40 19.07
CA GLN A 557 22.89 13.74 18.50
C GLN A 557 23.94 14.57 19.26
N ALA A 558 24.06 14.41 20.59
CA ALA A 558 25.05 15.12 21.39
C ALA A 558 26.50 14.73 21.05
N SER A 559 26.75 13.47 20.66
CA SER A 559 28.07 13.00 20.24
C SER A 559 28.45 13.38 18.81
N ARG A 560 27.49 13.87 18.00
CA ARG A 560 27.66 14.24 16.59
C ARG A 560 27.81 15.75 16.35
N LYS A 561 28.19 16.55 17.35
CA LYS A 561 28.43 18.01 17.20
C LYS A 561 29.58 18.30 16.22
N ASN A 562 29.47 19.38 15.43
CA ASN A 562 30.45 19.75 14.40
C ASN A 562 31.68 20.52 14.93
N THR A 563 32.36 19.95 15.93
CA THR A 563 33.73 20.37 16.28
C THR A 563 34.68 20.01 15.13
N MET A 564 35.88 20.61 15.05
CA MET A 564 36.82 20.36 13.95
C MET A 564 37.10 18.87 13.67
N THR A 565 37.39 18.09 14.72
CA THR A 565 37.68 16.65 14.59
C THR A 565 36.45 15.84 14.23
N GLN A 566 35.27 16.20 14.73
CA GLN A 566 34.04 15.46 14.49
C GLN A 566 33.38 15.81 13.15
N SER A 567 33.58 17.03 12.64
CA SER A 567 33.06 17.48 11.34
C SER A 567 33.54 16.56 10.22
N ARG A 568 34.83 16.19 10.21
CA ARG A 568 35.38 15.24 9.23
C ARG A 568 34.67 13.88 9.26
N ARG A 569 34.43 13.33 10.46
CA ARG A 569 33.74 12.03 10.63
C ARG A 569 32.29 12.08 10.17
N ASN A 570 31.60 13.19 10.44
CA ASN A 570 30.20 13.37 10.03
C ASN A 570 30.08 13.46 8.51
N ILE A 571 30.99 14.19 7.85
CA ILE A 571 31.03 14.31 6.38
C ILE A 571 31.41 12.98 5.73
N SER A 572 32.47 12.30 6.20
CA SER A 572 32.93 11.03 5.59
C SER A 572 31.86 9.95 5.63
N GLN A 573 31.04 9.88 6.70
CA GLN A 573 29.97 8.88 6.82
C GLN A 573 28.91 8.94 5.69
N HIS A 574 28.69 10.10 5.09
CA HIS A 574 27.74 10.26 3.98
C HIS A 574 28.44 10.30 2.62
N TYR A 575 29.51 11.09 2.50
CA TYR A 575 30.11 11.40 1.21
C TYR A 575 31.14 10.36 0.74
N ASP A 576 31.65 9.52 1.65
CA ASP A 576 32.60 8.45 1.31
C ASP A 576 31.90 7.09 1.14
N LEU A 577 30.56 7.07 0.93
CA LEU A 577 29.80 5.85 0.68
C LEU A 577 30.28 5.13 -0.59
N SER A 578 30.19 5.80 -1.74
CA SER A 578 30.72 5.34 -3.03
C SER A 578 30.44 6.38 -4.12
N ASN A 579 31.48 6.77 -4.88
CA ASN A 579 31.31 7.63 -6.06
C ASN A 579 30.46 6.96 -7.14
N GLU A 580 30.58 5.64 -7.32
CA GLU A 580 29.77 4.87 -8.26
C GLU A 580 28.29 4.94 -7.88
N PHE A 581 27.97 4.78 -6.59
CA PHE A 581 26.60 4.91 -6.08
C PHE A 581 25.99 6.28 -6.42
N PHE A 582 26.71 7.35 -6.08
CA PHE A 582 26.29 8.72 -6.32
C PHE A 582 26.06 9.01 -7.82
N SER A 583 26.90 8.44 -8.70
CA SER A 583 26.77 8.59 -10.16
C SER A 583 25.52 7.91 -10.76
N LEU A 584 24.91 6.95 -10.06
CA LEU A 584 23.75 6.21 -10.57
C LEU A 584 22.44 7.01 -10.50
N PHE A 585 22.37 8.06 -9.69
CA PHE A 585 21.16 8.88 -9.55
C PHE A 585 21.37 10.37 -9.85
N MET A 586 22.58 10.89 -9.68
CA MET A 586 22.92 12.25 -10.08
C MET A 586 23.12 12.38 -11.59
N ASP A 587 23.28 13.61 -12.07
CA ASP A 587 23.69 13.87 -13.44
C ASP A 587 25.22 13.72 -13.60
N ARG A 588 25.69 13.86 -14.84
CA ARG A 588 27.10 13.66 -15.20
C ARG A 588 28.07 14.59 -14.48
N SER A 589 27.63 15.76 -14.04
CA SER A 589 28.49 16.68 -13.29
C SER A 589 28.68 16.27 -11.82
N MET A 590 28.01 15.23 -11.32
CA MET A 590 28.05 14.81 -9.91
C MET A 590 27.68 15.96 -8.96
N THR A 591 26.69 16.78 -9.34
CA THR A 591 26.28 17.94 -8.54
C THR A 591 25.16 17.56 -7.56
N TYR A 592 25.53 17.32 -6.31
CA TYR A 592 24.59 16.99 -5.24
C TYR A 592 23.98 18.22 -4.55
N SER A 593 23.29 19.06 -5.32
CA SER A 593 22.55 20.23 -4.83
C SER A 593 21.43 20.62 -5.80
N CYS A 594 20.57 21.55 -5.41
CA CYS A 594 19.44 22.04 -6.21
C CYS A 594 19.90 22.53 -7.60
N ALA A 595 19.17 22.12 -8.65
CA ALA A 595 19.31 22.64 -10.00
C ALA A 595 18.35 23.81 -10.25
N ILE A 596 18.52 24.57 -11.34
CA ILE A 596 17.58 25.64 -11.74
C ILE A 596 17.00 25.30 -13.10
N PHE A 597 15.72 24.93 -13.14
CA PHE A 597 15.00 24.52 -14.35
C PHE A 597 14.39 25.72 -15.07
N LYS A 598 14.50 25.75 -16.40
CA LYS A 598 13.80 26.73 -17.24
C LYS A 598 12.39 26.23 -17.62
N MET A 599 12.23 24.92 -17.78
CA MET A 599 10.98 24.24 -18.15
C MET A 599 10.91 22.89 -17.41
N GLU A 600 9.71 22.33 -17.23
CA GLU A 600 9.52 21.11 -16.43
C GLU A 600 10.20 19.85 -17.00
N ASN A 601 10.31 19.74 -18.33
CA ASN A 601 10.85 18.54 -19.01
C ASN A 601 12.33 18.69 -19.42
N GLU A 602 13.04 19.65 -18.84
CA GLU A 602 14.45 19.88 -19.14
C GLU A 602 15.34 18.83 -18.47
N SER A 603 16.48 18.50 -19.09
CA SER A 603 17.43 17.56 -18.50
C SER A 603 18.05 18.11 -17.21
N LEU A 604 18.28 17.22 -16.24
CA LEU A 604 18.92 17.58 -14.98
C LEU A 604 20.29 18.22 -15.19
N GLU A 605 21.08 17.71 -16.15
CA GLU A 605 22.40 18.23 -16.52
C GLU A 605 22.33 19.71 -16.97
N ALA A 606 21.42 20.05 -17.89
CA ALA A 606 21.25 21.43 -18.34
C ALA A 606 20.78 22.37 -17.20
N ALA A 607 19.93 21.86 -16.31
CA ALA A 607 19.48 22.60 -15.14
C ALA A 607 20.59 22.84 -14.11
N GLN A 608 21.51 21.88 -13.93
CA GLN A 608 22.68 22.04 -13.07
C GLN A 608 23.69 23.01 -13.65
N GLU A 609 24.00 22.90 -14.94
CA GLU A 609 24.92 23.80 -15.63
C GLU A 609 24.43 25.26 -15.55
N ARG A 610 23.13 25.47 -15.74
CA ARG A 610 22.49 26.78 -15.57
C ARG A 610 22.64 27.31 -14.16
N LYS A 611 22.38 26.47 -13.15
CA LYS A 611 22.50 26.87 -11.75
C LYS A 611 23.92 27.35 -11.44
N LEU A 612 24.93 26.60 -11.88
CA LEU A 612 26.34 26.97 -11.69
C LEU A 612 26.66 28.29 -12.41
N SER A 613 26.25 28.43 -13.67
CA SER A 613 26.49 29.64 -14.48
C SER A 613 25.83 30.89 -13.88
N LEU A 614 24.59 30.77 -13.38
CA LEU A 614 23.90 31.86 -12.70
C LEU A 614 24.61 32.26 -11.40
N LEU A 615 25.12 31.28 -10.64
CA LEU A 615 25.83 31.55 -9.39
C LEU A 615 27.19 32.21 -9.63
N ILE A 616 27.93 31.78 -10.66
CA ILE A 616 29.18 32.42 -11.10
C ILE A 616 28.93 33.88 -11.50
N LYS A 617 27.85 34.12 -12.25
CA LYS A 617 27.44 35.48 -12.64
C LYS A 617 27.10 36.36 -11.44
N LYS A 618 26.38 35.81 -10.45
CA LYS A 618 26.07 36.51 -9.19
C LYS A 618 27.31 36.87 -8.39
N ALA A 619 28.32 36.01 -8.39
CA ALA A 619 29.62 36.26 -7.75
C ALA A 619 30.52 37.23 -8.56
N LYS A 620 30.09 37.66 -9.76
CA LYS A 620 30.84 38.52 -10.70
C LYS A 620 32.30 38.08 -10.88
N VAL A 621 32.52 36.79 -11.11
CA VAL A 621 33.87 36.23 -11.34
C VAL A 621 34.40 36.67 -12.72
N GLU A 622 35.70 36.97 -12.79
CA GLU A 622 36.38 37.45 -14.00
C GLU A 622 37.76 36.77 -14.11
N ARG A 623 38.40 36.85 -15.28
CA ARG A 623 39.65 36.14 -15.59
C ARG A 623 40.81 36.40 -14.62
N GLY A 624 40.90 37.60 -14.07
CA GLY A 624 41.96 37.97 -13.13
C GLY A 624 41.72 37.55 -11.69
N HIS A 625 40.52 37.06 -11.37
CA HIS A 625 40.12 36.80 -9.98
C HIS A 625 40.65 35.48 -9.44
N HIS A 626 40.78 35.41 -8.12
CA HIS A 626 40.98 34.17 -7.37
C HIS A 626 39.71 33.82 -6.59
N VAL A 627 39.09 32.69 -6.94
CA VAL A 627 37.86 32.19 -6.32
C VAL A 627 38.18 31.16 -5.24
N LEU A 628 37.57 31.30 -4.07
CA LEU A 628 37.53 30.27 -3.04
C LEU A 628 36.17 29.55 -3.08
N ASP A 629 36.18 28.22 -3.18
CA ASP A 629 35.00 27.38 -2.96
C ASP A 629 35.11 26.63 -1.63
N ILE A 630 34.16 26.92 -0.72
CA ILE A 630 34.08 26.25 0.57
C ILE A 630 33.09 25.10 0.47
N GLY A 631 33.62 23.88 0.28
CA GLY A 631 32.85 22.66 0.07
C GLY A 631 32.65 22.32 -1.40
N PHE A 632 33.74 22.12 -2.15
CA PHE A 632 33.69 21.97 -3.63
C PHE A 632 33.04 20.68 -4.18
N GLY A 633 32.64 19.76 -3.29
CA GLY A 633 32.04 18.48 -3.68
C GLY A 633 32.91 17.71 -4.66
N TRP A 634 32.32 17.26 -5.77
CA TRP A 634 33.03 16.55 -6.85
C TRP A 634 33.65 17.45 -7.91
N GLY A 635 33.78 18.77 -7.66
CA GLY A 635 34.53 19.70 -8.52
C GLY A 635 33.77 20.30 -9.70
N SER A 636 32.46 20.09 -9.80
CA SER A 636 31.64 20.64 -10.90
C SER A 636 31.70 22.17 -11.01
N LEU A 637 31.63 22.89 -9.88
CA LEU A 637 31.78 24.35 -9.87
C LEU A 637 33.19 24.78 -10.29
N ALA A 638 34.23 24.09 -9.81
CA ALA A 638 35.63 24.39 -10.13
C ALA A 638 35.86 24.37 -11.64
N ILE A 639 35.41 23.29 -12.29
CA ILE A 639 35.53 23.12 -13.74
C ILE A 639 34.74 24.22 -14.47
N GLN A 640 33.50 24.47 -14.05
CA GLN A 640 32.64 25.42 -14.76
C GLN A 640 33.14 26.87 -14.62
N VAL A 641 33.58 27.30 -13.44
CA VAL A 641 34.04 28.68 -13.23
C VAL A 641 35.35 28.96 -13.96
N VAL A 642 36.29 28.02 -13.94
CA VAL A 642 37.56 28.18 -14.65
C VAL A 642 37.35 28.10 -16.17
N LYS A 643 36.50 27.19 -16.67
CA LYS A 643 36.15 27.16 -18.11
C LYS A 643 35.51 28.45 -18.60
N GLN A 644 34.61 29.03 -17.81
CA GLN A 644 33.87 30.24 -18.22
C GLN A 644 34.70 31.52 -18.13
N THR A 645 35.62 31.60 -17.17
CA THR A 645 36.27 32.88 -16.84
C THR A 645 37.79 32.84 -16.99
N GLY A 646 38.44 31.68 -16.88
CA GLY A 646 39.88 31.55 -16.79
C GLY A 646 40.48 32.03 -15.47
N CYS A 647 39.66 32.20 -14.43
CA CYS A 647 40.11 32.62 -13.10
C CYS A 647 41.03 31.59 -12.43
N LYS A 648 41.68 31.98 -11.33
CA LYS A 648 42.31 31.03 -10.40
C LYS A 648 41.25 30.50 -9.44
N TYR A 649 41.39 29.24 -9.04
CA TYR A 649 40.44 28.58 -8.16
C TYR A 649 41.14 27.82 -7.03
N THR A 650 40.65 28.00 -5.81
CA THR A 650 40.98 27.15 -4.67
C THR A 650 39.70 26.56 -4.08
N GLY A 651 39.61 25.25 -4.02
CA GLY A 651 38.52 24.54 -3.34
C GLY A 651 38.99 23.87 -2.06
N VAL A 652 38.19 23.90 -1.00
CA VAL A 652 38.39 23.04 0.18
C VAL A 652 37.29 21.99 0.38
N THR A 653 37.68 20.79 0.83
CA THR A 653 36.76 19.71 1.24
C THR A 653 37.29 18.96 2.46
N LEU A 654 36.41 18.20 3.12
CA LEU A 654 36.75 17.26 4.18
C LEU A 654 36.71 15.79 3.73
N SER A 655 36.24 15.50 2.51
CA SER A 655 36.14 14.14 1.94
C SER A 655 37.33 13.83 1.03
N GLU A 656 38.00 12.71 1.31
CA GLU A 656 39.11 12.20 0.50
C GLU A 656 38.64 11.72 -0.87
N GLU A 657 37.46 11.07 -0.92
CA GLU A 657 36.89 10.56 -2.16
C GLU A 657 36.45 11.68 -3.10
N GLN A 658 35.92 12.79 -2.56
CA GLN A 658 35.59 13.99 -3.33
C GLN A 658 36.85 14.66 -3.89
N LEU A 659 37.91 14.79 -3.08
CA LEU A 659 39.18 15.34 -3.54
C LEU A 659 39.73 14.52 -4.72
N LYS A 660 39.86 13.21 -4.54
CA LYS A 660 40.40 12.31 -5.57
C LYS A 660 39.60 12.36 -6.87
N TYR A 661 38.27 12.40 -6.77
CA TYR A 661 37.41 12.51 -7.94
C TYR A 661 37.58 13.86 -8.65
N ALA A 662 37.56 14.96 -7.90
CA ALA A 662 37.65 16.32 -8.43
C ALA A 662 39.00 16.57 -9.11
N GLU A 663 40.11 16.11 -8.53
CA GLU A 663 41.44 16.17 -9.15
C GLU A 663 41.49 15.40 -10.48
N GLY A 664 40.90 14.21 -10.52
CA GLY A 664 40.77 13.43 -11.75
C GLY A 664 40.02 14.20 -12.83
N LYS A 665 38.88 14.80 -12.48
CA LYS A 665 38.06 15.59 -13.42
C LYS A 665 38.71 16.89 -13.87
N ALA A 666 39.46 17.56 -13.00
CA ALA A 666 40.22 18.74 -13.38
C ALA A 666 41.31 18.40 -14.41
N ARG A 667 42.03 17.28 -14.21
CA ARG A 667 43.03 16.76 -15.15
C ARG A 667 42.44 16.31 -16.48
N GLU A 668 41.31 15.61 -16.45
CA GLU A 668 40.56 15.24 -17.66
C GLU A 668 40.11 16.47 -18.46
N ALA A 669 39.85 17.60 -17.78
CA ALA A 669 39.48 18.86 -18.41
C ALA A 669 40.68 19.74 -18.82
N GLY A 670 41.91 19.39 -18.45
CA GLY A 670 43.13 20.18 -18.71
C GLY A 670 43.16 21.52 -17.95
N LEU A 671 42.64 21.56 -16.73
CA LEU A 671 42.48 22.79 -15.92
C LEU A 671 43.28 22.77 -14.61
N GLU A 672 44.13 21.76 -14.40
CA GLU A 672 44.92 21.57 -13.18
C GLU A 672 45.83 22.76 -12.85
N ASP A 673 46.30 23.52 -13.85
CA ASP A 673 47.15 24.69 -13.64
C ASP A 673 46.41 25.89 -13.03
N HIS A 674 45.07 25.89 -13.12
CA HIS A 674 44.21 26.95 -12.62
C HIS A 674 43.44 26.55 -11.35
N ILE A 675 43.41 25.26 -11.00
CA ILE A 675 42.58 24.70 -9.94
C ILE A 675 43.45 24.06 -8.86
N THR A 676 43.37 24.58 -7.64
CA THR A 676 43.97 23.98 -6.45
C THR A 676 42.88 23.39 -5.57
N PHE A 677 42.96 22.09 -5.26
CA PHE A 677 42.08 21.45 -4.28
C PHE A 677 42.84 21.16 -2.98
N LEU A 678 42.20 21.43 -1.84
CA LEU A 678 42.77 21.21 -0.51
C LEU A 678 41.85 20.31 0.33
N LEU A 679 42.43 19.25 0.91
CA LEU A 679 41.78 18.48 1.96
C LEU A 679 42.03 19.14 3.32
N CYS A 680 41.25 20.17 3.63
CA CYS A 680 41.33 20.85 4.91
C CYS A 680 39.99 21.42 5.37
N ASP A 681 39.90 21.66 6.67
CA ASP A 681 38.77 22.37 7.26
C ASP A 681 38.83 23.85 6.84
N TYR A 682 37.69 24.42 6.45
CA TYR A 682 37.61 25.81 6.01
C TYR A 682 38.12 26.80 7.08
N ARG A 683 38.12 26.42 8.37
CA ARG A 683 38.66 27.22 9.47
C ARG A 683 40.20 27.32 9.47
N LYS A 684 40.87 26.53 8.63
CA LYS A 684 42.34 26.41 8.55
C LYS A 684 42.86 26.57 7.12
N ILE A 685 42.13 27.29 6.28
CA ILE A 685 42.62 27.64 4.94
C ILE A 685 43.90 28.48 5.08
N PRO A 686 44.98 28.18 4.33
CA PRO A 686 46.19 28.98 4.35
C PRO A 686 45.90 30.47 4.11
N PRO A 687 46.61 31.40 4.78
CA PRO A 687 46.36 32.84 4.62
C PRO A 687 46.43 33.28 3.15
N CYS A 688 45.29 33.69 2.61
CA CYS A 688 45.15 34.21 1.25
C CYS A 688 43.90 35.12 1.18
N LYS A 689 43.87 36.03 0.21
CA LYS A 689 42.70 36.88 -0.06
C LYS A 689 42.10 36.49 -1.40
N TYR A 690 40.79 36.29 -1.42
CA TYR A 690 40.04 35.83 -2.58
C TYR A 690 39.07 36.91 -3.06
N ASP A 691 39.02 37.12 -4.36
CA ASP A 691 38.13 38.10 -5.00
C ASP A 691 36.68 37.63 -5.05
N ALA A 692 36.46 36.32 -4.94
CA ALA A 692 35.13 35.76 -4.73
C ALA A 692 35.17 34.55 -3.80
N ILE A 693 34.13 34.39 -2.99
CA ILE A 693 33.87 33.18 -2.22
C ILE A 693 32.55 32.60 -2.72
N ILE A 694 32.54 31.34 -3.14
CA ILE A 694 31.31 30.61 -3.44
C ILE A 694 31.20 29.46 -2.45
N SER A 695 30.00 29.21 -1.92
CA SER A 695 29.77 28.06 -1.05
C SER A 695 28.36 27.54 -1.27
N ILE A 696 28.25 26.26 -1.65
CA ILE A 696 26.99 25.61 -2.00
C ILE A 696 26.69 24.50 -0.99
N CYS A 697 25.58 24.62 -0.28
CA CYS A 697 25.05 23.59 0.64
C CYS A 697 26.05 23.09 1.70
N MET A 698 26.99 23.94 2.09
CA MET A 698 28.00 23.61 3.11
C MET A 698 27.56 24.04 4.52
N ILE A 699 26.87 25.18 4.64
CA ILE A 699 26.52 25.79 5.94
C ILE A 699 25.56 24.91 6.76
N GLU A 700 24.82 24.01 6.11
CA GLU A 700 23.99 22.96 6.69
C GLU A 700 24.80 22.01 7.59
N HIS A 701 26.10 21.86 7.33
CA HIS A 701 27.03 21.02 8.08
C HIS A 701 27.88 21.80 9.09
N VAL A 702 27.76 23.12 9.15
CA VAL A 702 28.48 23.96 10.13
C VAL A 702 27.86 23.79 11.51
N GLY A 703 26.54 23.72 11.59
CA GLY A 703 25.81 23.63 12.85
C GLY A 703 25.53 24.99 13.48
N HIS A 704 24.41 25.09 14.22
CA HIS A 704 23.90 26.34 14.78
C HIS A 704 24.91 27.16 15.61
N GLU A 705 25.75 26.47 16.38
CA GLU A 705 26.71 27.07 17.32
C GLU A 705 27.86 27.78 16.57
N TYR A 706 28.18 27.37 15.34
CA TYR A 706 29.39 27.78 14.62
C TYR A 706 29.13 28.70 13.41
N LEU A 707 27.86 29.08 13.16
CA LEU A 707 27.52 29.96 12.02
C LEU A 707 28.23 31.32 12.09
N GLY A 708 28.48 31.86 13.29
CA GLY A 708 29.22 33.12 13.44
C GLY A 708 30.70 32.97 13.04
N GLU A 709 31.33 31.88 13.50
CA GLU A 709 32.71 31.53 13.12
C GLU A 709 32.85 31.34 11.60
N PHE A 710 31.87 30.71 10.95
CA PHE A 710 31.83 30.60 9.50
C PHE A 710 31.91 31.96 8.79
N PHE A 711 31.09 32.94 9.20
CA PHE A 711 31.13 34.27 8.60
C PHE A 711 32.40 35.06 8.98
N ALA A 712 32.95 34.87 10.18
CA ALA A 712 34.23 35.45 10.56
C ALA A 712 35.38 34.93 9.68
N CYS A 713 35.40 33.63 9.38
CA CYS A 713 36.34 33.04 8.43
C CYS A 713 36.17 33.67 7.03
N CYS A 714 34.93 33.73 6.52
CA CYS A 714 34.66 34.33 5.21
C CYS A 714 35.10 35.81 5.14
N GLU A 715 34.83 36.61 6.17
CA GLU A 715 35.30 38.01 6.27
C GLU A 715 36.84 38.08 6.19
N SER A 716 37.53 37.16 6.86
CA SER A 716 38.99 37.12 6.86
C SER A 716 39.59 36.65 5.54
N TYR A 717 38.89 35.84 4.75
CA TYR A 717 39.36 35.34 3.45
C TYR A 717 38.99 36.25 2.27
N LEU A 718 37.92 37.03 2.37
CA LEU A 718 37.47 37.88 1.26
C LEU A 718 38.37 39.11 1.08
N ALA A 719 38.85 39.36 -0.14
CA ALA A 719 39.54 40.59 -0.56
C ALA A 719 38.63 41.81 -0.41
N GLU A 720 39.15 43.04 -0.30
CA GLU A 720 38.38 44.23 0.10
C GLU A 720 37.12 44.46 -0.77
N ASP A 721 37.27 44.45 -2.09
CA ASP A 721 36.19 44.54 -3.09
C ASP A 721 35.63 43.16 -3.50
N GLY A 722 35.86 42.11 -2.71
CA GLY A 722 35.40 40.75 -3.00
C GLY A 722 33.89 40.58 -2.86
N ILE A 723 33.34 39.55 -3.53
CA ILE A 723 31.91 39.20 -3.49
C ILE A 723 31.75 37.74 -3.04
N MET A 724 30.85 37.49 -2.10
CA MET A 724 30.53 36.15 -1.63
C MET A 724 29.14 35.71 -2.12
N ALA A 725 29.03 34.52 -2.70
CA ALA A 725 27.76 33.89 -3.06
C ALA A 725 27.55 32.60 -2.25
N LEU A 726 26.50 32.59 -1.43
CA LEU A 726 26.17 31.49 -0.52
C LEU A 726 24.84 30.85 -0.95
N GLN A 727 24.84 29.54 -1.20
CA GLN A 727 23.63 28.75 -1.39
C GLN A 727 23.39 27.83 -0.18
N PHE A 728 22.17 27.80 0.35
CA PHE A 728 21.83 26.93 1.48
C PHE A 728 20.34 26.58 1.57
N ILE A 729 20.08 25.33 1.96
CA ILE A 729 18.75 24.86 2.33
C ILE A 729 18.35 25.50 3.67
N SER A 730 17.10 25.92 3.77
CA SER A 730 16.58 26.64 4.92
C SER A 730 15.31 26.04 5.48
N VAL A 731 15.18 26.15 6.80
CA VAL A 731 13.92 25.95 7.52
C VAL A 731 13.27 27.31 7.75
N PRO A 732 11.95 27.46 7.52
CA PRO A 732 11.25 28.69 7.85
C PRO A 732 11.44 29.11 9.31
N ASP A 733 11.64 30.41 9.54
CA ASP A 733 12.05 30.97 10.84
C ASP A 733 11.17 30.54 12.00
N GLU A 734 9.85 30.54 11.80
CA GLU A 734 8.84 30.08 12.76
C GLU A 734 9.05 28.64 13.29
N ARG A 735 9.76 27.78 12.54
CA ARG A 735 10.02 26.38 12.90
C ARG A 735 11.46 26.11 13.32
N TYR A 736 12.34 27.09 13.18
CA TYR A 736 13.78 26.89 13.35
C TYR A 736 14.16 26.38 14.75
N GLU A 737 13.66 27.03 15.81
CA GLU A 737 13.98 26.62 17.19
C GLU A 737 13.50 25.21 17.52
N GLN A 738 12.34 24.82 16.98
CA GLN A 738 11.82 23.47 17.17
C GLN A 738 12.64 22.44 16.37
N TYR A 739 12.96 22.74 15.11
CA TYR A 739 13.75 21.88 14.25
C TYR A 739 15.15 21.62 14.81
N ARG A 740 15.82 22.66 15.31
CA ARG A 740 17.18 22.56 15.88
C ARG A 740 17.23 21.59 17.06
N ARG A 741 16.25 21.66 17.96
CA ARG A 741 16.24 20.93 19.23
C ARG A 741 15.73 19.49 19.13
N LYS A 742 15.11 19.10 18.01
CA LYS A 742 14.51 17.78 17.86
C LYS A 742 15.41 16.86 17.01
N PRO A 743 15.57 15.60 17.42
CA PRO A 743 16.02 14.55 16.53
C PRO A 743 15.04 14.38 15.37
N ASP A 744 15.57 14.10 14.20
CA ASP A 744 14.79 13.83 12.99
C ASP A 744 15.49 12.77 12.13
N PHE A 745 14.75 12.23 11.16
CA PHE A 745 15.22 11.15 10.28
C PHE A 745 16.49 11.54 9.51
N ILE A 746 16.58 12.79 9.05
CA ILE A 746 17.71 13.26 8.26
C ILE A 746 18.99 13.24 9.11
N LYS A 747 18.93 13.75 10.35
CA LYS A 747 20.08 13.76 11.27
C LYS A 747 20.53 12.37 11.74
N GLU A 748 19.62 11.40 11.71
CA GLU A 748 19.91 10.04 12.17
C GLU A 748 20.47 9.16 11.05
N TYR A 749 19.87 9.22 9.86
CA TYR A 749 20.14 8.26 8.78
C TYR A 749 20.94 8.83 7.61
N ILE A 750 20.89 10.14 7.36
CA ILE A 750 21.43 10.73 6.12
C ILE A 750 22.58 11.69 6.40
N PHE A 751 22.35 12.75 7.20
CA PHE A 751 23.33 13.78 7.50
C PHE A 751 23.56 13.92 9.02
N PRO A 752 24.36 13.01 9.62
CA PRO A 752 24.80 13.13 11.01
C PRO A 752 25.41 14.51 11.30
N GLY A 753 24.93 15.18 12.35
CA GLY A 753 25.40 16.53 12.71
C GLY A 753 24.83 17.68 11.85
N GLY A 754 24.07 17.37 10.79
CA GLY A 754 23.42 18.36 9.96
C GLY A 754 22.41 19.22 10.72
N CYS A 755 22.40 20.52 10.43
CA CYS A 755 21.45 21.48 10.99
C CYS A 755 21.16 22.57 9.97
N LEU A 756 20.02 22.43 9.28
CA LEU A 756 19.50 23.46 8.38
C LEU A 756 19.30 24.78 9.13
N PRO A 757 19.88 25.91 8.68
CA PRO A 757 19.64 27.22 9.29
C PRO A 757 18.29 27.79 8.85
N SER A 758 17.89 28.91 9.46
CA SER A 758 16.84 29.78 8.92
C SER A 758 17.45 31.04 8.32
N LEU A 759 16.72 31.71 7.41
CA LEU A 759 17.23 32.92 6.76
C LEU A 759 17.61 33.99 7.80
N SER A 760 16.75 34.26 8.80
CA SER A 760 17.07 35.25 9.83
C SER A 760 18.31 34.87 10.65
N ARG A 761 18.51 33.58 10.93
CA ARG A 761 19.68 33.12 11.69
C ARG A 761 20.98 33.30 10.90
N VAL A 762 20.96 33.03 9.59
CA VAL A 762 22.12 33.28 8.71
C VAL A 762 22.43 34.78 8.68
N MET A 763 21.42 35.63 8.48
CA MET A 763 21.62 37.09 8.46
C MET A 763 22.15 37.60 9.81
N SER A 764 21.61 37.11 10.92
CA SER A 764 22.09 37.45 12.26
C SER A 764 23.54 37.02 12.50
N ALA A 765 23.93 35.82 12.04
CA ALA A 765 25.33 35.36 12.13
C ALA A 765 26.26 36.28 11.35
N MET A 766 25.88 36.58 10.10
CA MET A 766 26.64 37.41 9.18
C MET A 766 26.85 38.82 9.74
N THR A 767 25.77 39.49 10.15
CA THR A 767 25.84 40.86 10.73
C THR A 767 26.66 40.95 12.02
N THR A 768 26.69 39.90 12.83
CA THR A 768 27.42 39.91 14.12
C THR A 768 28.91 39.58 13.95
N SER A 769 29.30 38.92 12.85
CA SER A 769 30.64 38.35 12.68
C SER A 769 31.39 38.85 11.45
N SER A 770 30.81 39.76 10.66
CA SER A 770 31.42 40.31 9.45
C SER A 770 30.96 41.74 9.18
N ARG A 771 31.62 42.41 8.22
CA ARG A 771 31.19 43.73 7.70
C ARG A 771 30.30 43.58 6.47
N PHE A 772 29.80 42.38 6.21
CA PHE A 772 29.07 42.09 4.98
C PHE A 772 27.72 42.81 4.91
N SER A 773 27.38 43.21 3.69
CA SER A 773 26.08 43.75 3.27
C SER A 773 25.43 42.80 2.28
N ILE A 774 24.10 42.75 2.27
CA ILE A 774 23.33 41.85 1.41
C ILE A 774 23.04 42.57 0.10
N GLU A 775 23.51 42.00 -1.01
CA GLU A 775 23.30 42.58 -2.35
C GLU A 775 22.15 41.91 -3.10
N HIS A 776 21.89 40.63 -2.81
CA HIS A 776 20.86 39.86 -3.49
C HIS A 776 20.40 38.67 -2.66
N VAL A 777 19.10 38.36 -2.70
CA VAL A 777 18.52 37.16 -2.08
C VAL A 777 17.51 36.56 -3.05
N GLU A 778 17.63 35.27 -3.33
CA GLU A 778 16.67 34.53 -4.15
C GLU A 778 16.36 33.17 -3.53
N ASN A 779 15.09 32.76 -3.58
CA ASN A 779 14.64 31.44 -3.14
C ASN A 779 14.45 30.52 -4.35
N ILE A 780 15.37 29.58 -4.54
CA ILE A 780 15.34 28.56 -5.60
C ILE A 780 14.67 27.26 -5.15
N GLY A 781 14.16 27.19 -3.92
CA GLY A 781 13.50 26.00 -3.35
C GLY A 781 12.43 25.33 -4.23
N PRO A 782 11.59 26.06 -5.01
CA PRO A 782 10.65 25.44 -5.93
C PRO A 782 11.28 24.51 -6.97
N HIS A 783 12.54 24.76 -7.37
CA HIS A 783 13.25 23.90 -8.31
C HIS A 783 13.78 22.61 -7.66
N TYR A 784 13.97 22.61 -6.35
CA TYR A 784 14.55 21.48 -5.64
C TYR A 784 13.60 20.29 -5.59
N TYR A 785 12.28 20.52 -5.60
CA TYR A 785 11.32 19.43 -5.77
C TYR A 785 11.61 18.63 -7.05
N THR A 786 11.74 19.33 -8.18
CA THR A 786 12.03 18.71 -9.48
C THR A 786 13.38 17.99 -9.46
N THR A 787 14.42 18.60 -8.90
CA THR A 787 15.74 17.95 -8.74
C THR A 787 15.63 16.63 -7.98
N LEU A 788 14.93 16.62 -6.85
CA LEU A 788 14.79 15.42 -6.00
C LEU A 788 13.96 14.33 -6.68
N MET A 789 12.95 14.70 -7.47
CA MET A 789 12.19 13.74 -8.27
C MET A 789 13.01 13.14 -9.42
N CYS A 790 13.84 13.95 -10.10
CA CYS A 790 14.79 13.42 -11.10
C CYS A 790 15.77 12.43 -10.47
N TRP A 791 16.32 12.74 -9.28
CA TRP A 791 17.17 11.82 -8.54
C TRP A 791 16.43 10.54 -8.15
N MET A 792 15.19 10.64 -7.69
CA MET A 792 14.39 9.46 -7.34
C MET A 792 14.09 8.58 -8.55
N ASP A 793 13.75 9.17 -9.69
CA ASP A 793 13.49 8.45 -10.94
C ASP A 793 14.76 7.71 -11.40
N ASN A 794 15.92 8.38 -11.39
CA ASN A 794 17.20 7.76 -11.73
C ASN A 794 17.62 6.67 -10.74
N PHE A 795 17.43 6.91 -9.43
CA PHE A 795 17.71 5.95 -8.36
C PHE A 795 16.89 4.68 -8.52
N THR A 796 15.60 4.83 -8.83
CA THR A 796 14.70 3.70 -9.08
C THR A 796 15.08 2.93 -10.33
N ALA A 797 15.39 3.64 -11.42
CA ALA A 797 15.79 3.03 -12.69
C ALA A 797 17.12 2.26 -12.60
N ASN A 798 18.01 2.64 -11.68
CA ASN A 798 19.31 1.99 -11.48
C ASN A 798 19.35 1.08 -10.24
N ARG A 799 18.20 0.72 -9.66
CA ARG A 799 18.07 -0.12 -8.47
C ARG A 799 18.95 -1.38 -8.51
N ASP A 800 18.91 -2.14 -9.60
CA ASP A 800 19.65 -3.41 -9.68
C ASP A 800 21.16 -3.19 -9.69
N LYS A 801 21.63 -2.08 -10.28
CA LYS A 801 23.05 -1.69 -10.25
C LYS A 801 23.46 -1.27 -8.85
N ILE A 802 22.61 -0.56 -8.11
CA ILE A 802 22.89 -0.16 -6.72
C ILE A 802 23.02 -1.40 -5.83
N LEU A 803 22.11 -2.37 -5.97
CA LEU A 803 22.21 -3.63 -5.21
C LEU A 803 23.48 -4.41 -5.58
N ALA A 804 23.90 -4.39 -6.84
CA ALA A 804 25.14 -5.02 -7.28
C ALA A 804 26.41 -4.39 -6.68
N LEU A 805 26.36 -3.13 -6.20
CA LEU A 805 27.46 -2.48 -5.46
C LEU A 805 27.56 -2.97 -4.00
N GLY A 806 26.65 -3.86 -3.55
CA GLY A 806 26.65 -4.43 -2.19
C GLY A 806 25.72 -3.73 -1.20
N PHE A 807 24.89 -2.78 -1.64
CA PHE A 807 23.83 -2.20 -0.81
C PHE A 807 22.64 -3.14 -0.66
N ASP A 808 21.95 -3.09 0.48
CA ASP A 808 20.82 -3.97 0.78
C ASP A 808 19.45 -3.26 0.57
N GLU A 809 18.37 -4.04 0.68
CA GLU A 809 16.99 -3.53 0.59
C GLU A 809 16.66 -2.47 1.64
N LYS A 810 17.34 -2.50 2.79
CA LYS A 810 17.14 -1.54 3.86
C LYS A 810 17.73 -0.19 3.47
N PHE A 811 18.94 -0.18 2.92
CA PHE A 811 19.58 1.00 2.35
C PHE A 811 18.70 1.60 1.24
N MET A 812 18.15 0.78 0.35
CA MET A 812 17.24 1.24 -0.70
C MET A 812 16.05 2.01 -0.13
N ARG A 813 15.39 1.48 0.91
CA ARG A 813 14.25 2.14 1.58
C ARG A 813 14.67 3.41 2.34
N ILE A 814 15.86 3.43 2.94
CA ILE A 814 16.39 4.64 3.59
C ILE A 814 16.52 5.76 2.55
N TRP A 815 17.12 5.47 1.40
CA TRP A 815 17.36 6.47 0.36
C TRP A 815 16.08 6.92 -0.34
N GLU A 816 15.17 5.99 -0.65
CA GLU A 816 13.84 6.30 -1.18
C GLU A 816 13.07 7.22 -0.21
N TYR A 817 13.05 6.88 1.08
CA TYR A 817 12.40 7.71 2.09
C TYR A 817 13.05 9.09 2.17
N TYR A 818 14.38 9.18 2.10
CA TYR A 818 15.12 10.43 2.11
C TYR A 818 14.75 11.35 0.93
N LEU A 819 14.82 10.84 -0.30
CA LEU A 819 14.55 11.62 -1.50
C LEU A 819 13.10 12.11 -1.52
N ILE A 820 12.15 11.21 -1.27
CA ILE A 820 10.72 11.54 -1.25
C ILE A 820 10.38 12.47 -0.08
N PHE A 821 10.97 12.29 1.10
CA PHE A 821 10.74 13.17 2.25
C PHE A 821 11.23 14.59 1.99
N SER A 822 12.42 14.72 1.42
CA SER A 822 12.97 16.01 1.02
C SER A 822 12.11 16.65 -0.08
N ALA A 823 11.65 15.86 -1.07
CA ALA A 823 10.80 16.33 -2.15
C ALA A 823 9.45 16.85 -1.63
N ALA A 824 8.81 16.10 -0.72
CA ALA A 824 7.57 16.50 -0.05
C ALA A 824 7.74 17.82 0.71
N CYS A 825 8.87 17.98 1.42
CA CYS A 825 9.17 19.20 2.15
C CYS A 825 9.35 20.41 1.21
N MET A 826 10.03 20.24 0.08
CA MET A 826 10.21 21.31 -0.91
C MET A 826 8.90 21.66 -1.62
N LYS A 827 8.14 20.66 -2.06
CA LYS A 827 6.84 20.83 -2.73
C LYS A 827 5.83 21.55 -1.85
N ALA A 828 5.78 21.22 -0.57
CA ALA A 828 4.92 21.86 0.41
C ALA A 828 5.47 23.21 0.93
N ARG A 829 6.61 23.69 0.42
CA ARG A 829 7.34 24.87 0.93
C ARG A 829 7.61 24.78 2.44
N ALA A 830 7.73 23.55 2.94
CA ALA A 830 8.12 23.27 4.31
C ALA A 830 9.63 23.42 4.52
N LEU A 831 10.41 23.49 3.44
CA LEU A 831 11.80 23.94 3.38
C LEU A 831 11.93 24.94 2.22
N GLY A 832 12.99 25.75 2.25
CA GLY A 832 13.41 26.58 1.13
C GLY A 832 14.86 26.29 0.76
N ASP A 833 15.35 26.91 -0.31
CA ASP A 833 16.76 26.93 -0.68
C ASP A 833 17.09 28.33 -1.18
N TYR A 834 18.04 29.00 -0.54
CA TYR A 834 18.35 30.40 -0.82
C TYR A 834 19.73 30.54 -1.45
N GLN A 835 19.83 31.38 -2.48
CA GLN A 835 21.09 31.96 -2.94
C GLN A 835 21.18 33.40 -2.47
N VAL A 836 22.17 33.71 -1.64
CA VAL A 836 22.42 35.03 -1.07
C VAL A 836 23.78 35.54 -1.52
N VAL A 837 23.83 36.79 -1.98
CA VAL A 837 25.07 37.47 -2.37
C VAL A 837 25.41 38.52 -1.33
N PHE A 838 26.66 38.50 -0.88
CA PHE A 838 27.20 39.43 0.09
C PHE A 838 28.39 40.21 -0.48
N SER A 839 28.53 41.46 -0.05
CA SER A 839 29.68 42.31 -0.36
C SER A 839 30.07 43.16 0.86
N ARG A 840 31.02 44.09 0.74
CA ARG A 840 31.27 45.12 1.76
C ARG A 840 30.65 46.47 1.38
N PRO A 841 30.26 47.31 2.36
CA PRO A 841 29.82 48.67 2.10
C PRO A 841 30.79 49.42 1.20
N GLY A 842 30.28 50.02 0.11
CA GLY A 842 31.09 50.78 -0.83
C GLY A 842 31.91 49.94 -1.82
N ASN A 843 31.57 48.65 -2.01
CA ASN A 843 32.26 47.78 -2.96
C ASN A 843 32.13 48.31 -4.40
N ARG A 844 33.27 48.67 -5.00
CA ARG A 844 33.35 49.32 -6.32
C ARG A 844 33.04 48.38 -7.48
N ARG A 845 33.10 47.06 -7.28
CA ARG A 845 32.76 46.06 -8.30
C ARG A 845 31.26 45.91 -8.51
N LEU A 846 30.43 46.45 -7.62
CA LEU A 846 28.98 46.42 -7.79
C LEU A 846 28.50 47.37 -8.90
N ASP A 847 29.15 48.54 -9.04
CA ASP A 847 28.78 49.60 -9.99
C ASP A 847 29.26 49.36 -11.43
N GLN A 848 30.14 48.39 -11.64
CA GLN A 848 30.62 48.04 -12.97
C GLN A 848 29.54 47.25 -13.73
N PRO A 849 29.09 47.70 -14.92
CA PRO A 849 28.31 46.85 -15.81
C PRO A 849 29.15 45.60 -16.10
N LEU A 850 28.52 44.41 -16.09
CA LEU A 850 29.18 43.19 -16.56
C LEU A 850 29.85 43.50 -17.90
N ALA A 851 31.19 43.41 -17.94
CA ALA A 851 31.93 43.63 -19.17
C ALA A 851 31.31 42.72 -20.23
N LYS A 852 30.80 43.32 -21.32
CA LYS A 852 30.27 42.56 -22.45
C LYS A 852 31.43 41.75 -23.02
N ALA A 853 31.46 40.46 -22.70
CA ALA A 853 32.29 39.46 -23.34
C ALA A 853 31.74 39.18 -24.74
#